data_AF-A0A7C6I197-F1
#
_entry.id   AF-A0A7C6I197-F1
#
_cell.length_a   1.000
_cell.length_b   1.000
_cell.length_c   1.000
_cell.angle_alpha   90.00
_cell.angle_beta   90.00
_cell.angle_gamma   90.00
#
_symmetry.space_group_name_H-M   'P 1'
#
loop_
_entity.id
_entity.type
_entity.pdbx_description
1 polymer ?
#
loop_
_entity_poly.entity_id
_entity_poly.type
_entity_poly.pdbx_seq_one_letter_code
_entity_poly.pdbx_strand_id
1 'polypeptide(L)'
;MLPLFLGTGDLHAQDGHEDKPNILWLTFEDTSWYELGCYGNEHVQTARIDSMASHGIQFMNAWSVAPQSSPARSSLITGCYATTYGMDIHPRPVDTPRAIFFPELLREQGYFCTNNSKTHYNTTFDNTLFWDECSDTASYNSDRRGDNQPFFSVFNTVTSHMGRLRTFHLDGRRDYTREGVFPAQLPLPPYVPDTYEMRSDYAAHLEAVQDVDEWVGLFISDLKEKNLLENTLIFVFSDNGGCLPRGKGYLYETGLKVPLIIHVPRKWQHLITEAPGTKVHAPVSFIDLAPTVLSLAGIHPPEQMQGQAIVGKQAANREKNGTRFAFGSNQLHHFMPVRAATNGRYKYIRSYVPYKQFALRNYYQWGMPANKSWDKLVLEKQMANPTWLQPYSLHPAEMLFDIESDPFELNNLAGNPHYETLLIEFREAVSQHIRETGDLGFFIPSSREGVNLYEKVKKTNYPLEQLYAMAELVGATGEDDMPMLINALGSDDPNMRYWAAVACAQSAVTGNLTRAPRELIRLIKDPDPYVACEAAYAVTYLNETEEGIHRLLYPANEEERKIGYSLLESLSMNPAMHPLIQKYADELIDKANSLPATENEDCGFMVKGILANIGLISVDDIYGKESYEQGLKLNRGRRPKNPTP
;
A
#
# COMPACT_ATOMS: atom_id res chain seq x y z
N MET A 1 -57.44 55.31 -27.05
CA MET A 1 -56.10 55.02 -27.59
C MET A 1 -55.10 55.83 -26.78
N LEU A 2 -54.54 55.22 -25.73
CA LEU A 2 -53.51 55.83 -24.90
C LEU A 2 -52.13 55.24 -25.28
N PRO A 3 -51.04 56.02 -25.20
CA PRO A 3 -49.74 55.65 -25.73
C PRO A 3 -48.84 54.94 -24.71
N LEU A 4 -47.79 54.31 -25.25
CA LEU A 4 -46.70 53.59 -24.58
C LEU A 4 -46.10 54.36 -23.39
N PHE A 5 -45.84 53.64 -22.30
CA PHE A 5 -44.77 53.93 -21.34
C PHE A 5 -43.81 52.75 -21.27
N LEU A 6 -42.54 53.03 -21.55
CA LEU A 6 -41.39 52.16 -21.35
C LEU A 6 -41.15 52.02 -19.84
N GLY A 7 -41.22 50.79 -19.32
CA GLY A 7 -40.71 50.42 -18.01
C GLY A 7 -39.44 49.59 -18.20
N THR A 8 -38.28 50.20 -17.97
CA THR A 8 -37.01 49.50 -17.77
C THR A 8 -37.08 48.75 -16.45
N GLY A 9 -37.45 47.48 -16.49
CA GLY A 9 -37.22 46.57 -15.38
C GLY A 9 -35.74 46.21 -15.35
N ASP A 10 -35.03 46.66 -14.31
CA ASP A 10 -33.71 46.14 -13.96
C ASP A 10 -33.81 44.62 -13.77
N LEU A 11 -33.40 43.89 -14.80
CA LEU A 11 -32.98 42.51 -14.68
C LEU A 11 -31.69 42.54 -13.86
N HIS A 12 -31.80 42.50 -12.53
CA HIS A 12 -30.74 41.92 -11.73
C HIS A 12 -30.55 40.50 -12.24
N ALA A 13 -29.52 40.30 -13.07
CA ALA A 13 -28.89 39.02 -13.21
C ALA A 13 -28.47 38.61 -11.79
N GLN A 14 -29.28 37.75 -11.16
CA GLN A 14 -28.74 36.88 -10.13
C GLN A 14 -27.72 36.03 -10.86
N ASP A 15 -26.44 36.38 -10.71
CA ASP A 15 -25.34 35.47 -11.03
C ASP A 15 -25.58 34.20 -10.22
N GLY A 16 -26.16 33.21 -10.88
CA GLY A 16 -26.49 31.89 -10.34
C GLY A 16 -25.24 31.04 -10.12
N HIS A 17 -24.23 31.59 -9.45
CA HIS A 17 -23.19 30.76 -8.87
C HIS A 17 -23.80 30.04 -7.67
N GLU A 18 -24.16 28.77 -7.85
CA GLU A 18 -24.39 27.87 -6.71
C GLU A 18 -23.18 28.01 -5.77
N ASP A 19 -23.47 28.33 -4.51
CA ASP A 19 -22.47 28.41 -3.45
C ASP A 19 -21.78 27.04 -3.32
N LYS A 20 -20.45 27.00 -3.36
CA LYS A 20 -19.64 25.76 -3.37
C LYS A 20 -18.74 25.70 -2.12
N PRO A 21 -18.60 24.52 -1.48
CA PRO A 21 -17.69 24.37 -0.36
C PRO A 21 -16.23 24.42 -0.81
N ASN A 22 -15.34 24.91 0.06
CA ASN A 22 -13.93 24.55 -0.04
C ASN A 22 -13.74 23.12 0.49
N ILE A 23 -12.75 22.42 -0.04
CA ILE A 23 -12.43 21.05 0.35
C ILE A 23 -10.92 20.96 0.64
N LEU A 24 -10.57 20.56 1.86
CA LEU A 24 -9.20 20.41 2.31
C LEU A 24 -8.93 18.95 2.71
N TRP A 25 -7.92 18.34 2.10
CA TRP A 25 -7.39 17.04 2.52
C TRP A 25 -6.08 17.23 3.26
N LEU A 26 -6.05 16.81 4.52
CA LEU A 26 -4.87 16.73 5.36
C LEU A 26 -4.48 15.26 5.51
N THR A 27 -3.51 14.85 4.71
CA THR A 27 -3.06 13.46 4.63
C THR A 27 -1.73 13.30 5.38
N PHE A 28 -1.66 12.34 6.28
CA PHE A 28 -0.43 11.89 6.93
C PHE A 28 -0.14 10.43 6.56
N GLU A 29 0.97 9.86 7.02
CA GLU A 29 1.45 8.58 6.49
C GLU A 29 1.64 7.52 7.57
N ASP A 30 1.54 6.26 7.14
CA ASP A 30 1.95 5.07 7.92
C ASP A 30 1.31 4.97 9.31
N THR A 31 0.05 5.43 9.46
CA THR A 31 -0.63 5.49 10.76
C THR A 31 -1.91 4.67 10.75
N SER A 32 -1.93 3.64 11.59
CA SER A 32 -3.11 2.79 11.79
C SER A 32 -4.18 3.52 12.60
N TRP A 33 -5.44 3.12 12.43
CA TRP A 33 -6.58 3.71 13.16
C TRP A 33 -6.37 3.71 14.69
N TYR A 34 -5.80 2.64 15.26
CA TYR A 34 -5.60 2.50 16.71
C TYR A 34 -4.45 3.36 17.27
N GLU A 35 -3.83 4.22 16.46
CA GLU A 35 -2.73 5.09 16.87
C GLU A 35 -3.20 6.53 17.19
N LEU A 36 -4.52 6.77 17.26
CA LEU A 36 -5.14 8.06 17.62
C LEU A 36 -6.03 7.95 18.86
N GLY A 37 -6.12 9.04 19.64
CA GLY A 37 -6.94 9.14 20.84
C GLY A 37 -8.42 8.89 20.59
N CYS A 38 -9.01 9.51 19.57
CA CYS A 38 -10.41 9.32 19.19
C CYS A 38 -10.77 7.89 18.75
N TYR A 39 -9.78 7.05 18.45
CA TYR A 39 -9.95 5.63 18.17
C TYR A 39 -9.65 4.71 19.37
N GLY A 40 -9.41 5.29 20.55
CA GLY A 40 -9.26 4.58 21.82
C GLY A 40 -7.82 4.44 22.32
N ASN A 41 -6.84 5.10 21.72
CA ASN A 41 -5.47 5.04 22.20
C ASN A 41 -5.22 6.03 23.35
N GLU A 42 -5.03 5.51 24.56
CA GLU A 42 -4.79 6.32 25.77
C GLU A 42 -3.31 6.76 25.94
N HIS A 43 -2.40 6.29 25.08
CA HIS A 43 -0.96 6.52 25.18
C HIS A 43 -0.43 7.57 24.20
N VAL A 44 -1.32 8.30 23.53
CA VAL A 44 -0.99 9.33 22.54
C VAL A 44 -1.92 10.54 22.74
N GLN A 45 -1.38 11.75 22.59
CA GLN A 45 -2.14 12.99 22.74
C GLN A 45 -2.48 13.60 21.39
N THR A 46 -3.72 13.44 20.94
CA THR A 46 -4.22 13.98 19.66
C THR A 46 -5.43 14.89 19.81
N ALA A 47 -5.32 15.87 20.72
CA ALA A 47 -6.46 16.68 21.17
C ALA A 47 -7.20 17.44 20.06
N ARG A 48 -6.52 17.86 18.98
CA ARG A 48 -7.14 18.62 17.89
C ARG A 48 -7.90 17.70 16.96
N ILE A 49 -7.32 16.55 16.61
CA ILE A 49 -7.99 15.51 15.82
C ILE A 49 -9.16 14.92 16.62
N ASP A 50 -9.00 14.72 17.93
CA ASP A 50 -10.07 14.24 18.82
C ASP A 50 -11.22 15.24 18.92
N SER A 51 -10.89 16.53 19.05
CA SER A 51 -11.88 17.61 18.98
C SER A 51 -12.57 17.64 17.62
N MET A 52 -11.86 17.42 16.52
CA MET A 52 -12.45 17.36 15.19
C MET A 52 -13.41 16.16 15.08
N ALA A 53 -13.03 14.99 15.57
CA ALA A 53 -13.87 13.78 15.54
C ALA A 53 -15.16 13.96 16.34
N SER A 54 -15.08 14.56 17.54
CA SER A 54 -16.27 14.79 18.39
C SER A 54 -17.30 15.77 17.80
N HIS A 55 -16.90 16.62 16.86
CA HIS A 55 -17.78 17.59 16.17
C HIS A 55 -17.90 17.32 14.66
N GLY A 56 -17.36 16.20 14.18
CA GLY A 56 -17.32 15.82 12.78
C GLY A 56 -17.92 14.43 12.57
N ILE A 57 -17.56 13.79 11.47
CA ILE A 57 -17.92 12.39 11.20
C ILE A 57 -16.63 11.57 11.34
N GLN A 58 -16.66 10.57 12.23
CA GLN A 58 -15.55 9.64 12.42
C GLN A 58 -15.88 8.31 11.74
N PHE A 59 -15.02 7.85 10.83
CA PHE A 59 -15.23 6.59 10.10
C PHE A 59 -14.44 5.47 10.77
N MET A 60 -15.15 4.51 11.35
CA MET A 60 -14.55 3.44 12.13
C MET A 60 -13.94 2.33 11.28
N ASN A 61 -14.24 2.28 9.98
CA ASN A 61 -13.82 1.23 9.03
C ASN A 61 -13.42 1.84 7.68
N ALA A 62 -12.41 2.71 7.66
CA ALA A 62 -11.84 3.27 6.42
C ALA A 62 -10.60 2.47 5.98
N TRP A 63 -10.51 2.14 4.70
CA TRP A 63 -9.48 1.28 4.11
C TRP A 63 -8.71 1.96 2.98
N SER A 64 -7.38 1.83 3.01
CA SER A 64 -6.42 2.35 2.02
C SER A 64 -6.52 1.71 0.63
N VAL A 65 -7.20 0.57 0.52
CA VAL A 65 -7.24 -0.38 -0.64
C VAL A 65 -5.90 -0.97 -1.08
N ALA A 66 -4.78 -0.30 -0.83
CA ALA A 66 -3.45 -0.85 -1.02
C ALA A 66 -2.50 -0.26 0.03
N PRO A 67 -1.93 -1.05 0.95
CA PRO A 67 -1.23 -0.55 2.13
C PRO A 67 0.19 -0.04 1.80
N GLN A 68 0.35 0.72 0.72
CA GLN A 68 1.58 1.36 0.26
C GLN A 68 1.25 2.71 -0.38
N SER A 69 2.09 3.72 -0.12
CA SER A 69 1.78 5.12 -0.46
C SER A 69 1.43 5.32 -1.94
N SER A 70 2.25 4.82 -2.89
CA SER A 70 2.02 5.17 -4.31
C SER A 70 0.75 4.55 -4.90
N PRO A 71 0.46 3.24 -4.72
CA PRO A 71 -0.80 2.68 -5.18
C PRO A 71 -2.03 3.19 -4.42
N ALA A 72 -1.91 3.44 -3.10
CA ALA A 72 -2.99 4.07 -2.32
C ALA A 72 -3.35 5.45 -2.88
N ARG A 73 -2.34 6.30 -3.10
CA ARG A 73 -2.51 7.67 -3.61
C ARG A 73 -2.96 7.71 -5.06
N SER A 74 -2.52 6.75 -5.86
CA SER A 74 -3.04 6.54 -7.22
C SER A 74 -4.53 6.18 -7.19
N SER A 75 -4.95 5.37 -6.21
CA SER A 75 -6.37 5.03 -6.05
C SER A 75 -7.21 6.21 -5.55
N LEU A 76 -6.65 7.03 -4.63
CA LEU A 76 -7.27 8.26 -4.13
C LEU A 76 -7.54 9.28 -5.25
N ILE A 77 -6.54 9.51 -6.12
CA ILE A 77 -6.62 10.58 -7.12
C ILE A 77 -7.39 10.19 -8.40
N THR A 78 -7.71 8.90 -8.55
CA THR A 78 -8.46 8.39 -9.71
C THR A 78 -9.85 7.89 -9.36
N GLY A 79 -10.11 7.52 -8.10
CA GLY A 79 -11.36 6.86 -7.71
C GLY A 79 -11.46 5.41 -8.21
N CYS A 80 -10.34 4.82 -8.65
CA CYS A 80 -10.24 3.46 -9.17
C CYS A 80 -9.17 2.67 -8.42
N TYR A 81 -9.25 1.34 -8.42
CA TYR A 81 -8.15 0.51 -7.94
C TYR A 81 -6.92 0.75 -8.84
N ALA A 82 -5.74 0.96 -8.23
CA ALA A 82 -4.52 1.21 -9.01
C ALA A 82 -4.18 0.06 -9.98
N THR A 83 -4.56 -1.18 -9.65
CA THR A 83 -4.42 -2.35 -10.52
C THR A 83 -5.16 -2.21 -11.84
N THR A 84 -6.30 -1.51 -11.89
CA THR A 84 -7.06 -1.25 -13.13
C THR A 84 -6.19 -0.56 -14.19
N TYR A 85 -5.26 0.30 -13.78
CA TYR A 85 -4.38 1.05 -14.69
C TYR A 85 -2.91 0.60 -14.62
N GLY A 86 -2.62 -0.54 -13.97
CA GLY A 86 -1.26 -1.07 -13.81
C GLY A 86 -0.35 -0.26 -12.88
N MET A 87 -0.94 0.57 -12.02
CA MET A 87 -0.26 1.50 -11.09
C MET A 87 0.05 0.84 -9.72
N ASP A 88 0.04 -0.49 -9.63
CA ASP A 88 0.13 -1.27 -8.38
C ASP A 88 1.55 -1.56 -7.88
N ILE A 89 2.59 -1.22 -8.65
CA ILE A 89 4.00 -1.43 -8.27
C ILE A 89 4.54 -0.20 -7.52
N HIS A 90 5.00 -0.37 -6.29
CA HIS A 90 5.55 0.72 -5.49
C HIS A 90 7.09 0.78 -5.58
N PRO A 91 7.70 1.98 -5.80
CA PRO A 91 7.15 3.23 -6.34
C PRO A 91 7.50 3.37 -7.83
N ARG A 92 6.76 2.69 -8.73
CA ARG A 92 7.06 2.67 -10.17
C ARG A 92 6.03 3.49 -10.97
N PRO A 93 6.42 4.62 -11.57
CA PRO A 93 5.60 5.32 -12.56
C PRO A 93 5.31 4.45 -13.80
N VAL A 94 4.10 4.55 -14.34
CA VAL A 94 3.70 3.88 -15.59
C VAL A 94 2.95 4.83 -16.52
N ASP A 95 2.92 4.53 -17.81
CA ASP A 95 2.08 5.28 -18.75
C ASP A 95 0.60 5.01 -18.47
N THR A 96 -0.19 6.07 -18.31
CA THR A 96 -1.62 6.00 -17.97
C THR A 96 -2.45 6.89 -18.91
N PRO A 97 -3.77 6.68 -19.02
CA PRO A 97 -4.64 7.66 -19.67
C PRO A 97 -4.76 8.93 -18.81
N ARG A 98 -4.61 10.13 -19.40
CA ARG A 98 -4.68 11.41 -18.66
C ARG A 98 -6.03 11.65 -17.98
N ALA A 99 -7.12 11.27 -18.64
CA ALA A 99 -8.49 11.61 -18.20
C ALA A 99 -8.95 10.93 -16.89
N ILE A 100 -8.10 10.12 -16.25
CA ILE A 100 -8.43 9.40 -15.02
C ILE A 100 -8.21 10.23 -13.75
N PHE A 101 -7.53 11.39 -13.83
CA PHE A 101 -7.20 12.21 -12.66
C PHE A 101 -8.31 13.21 -12.36
N PHE A 102 -9.06 13.01 -11.27
CA PHE A 102 -10.27 13.79 -10.98
C PHE A 102 -10.06 15.30 -10.70
N PRO A 103 -8.89 15.81 -10.25
CA PRO A 103 -8.72 17.25 -10.04
C PRO A 103 -8.98 18.08 -11.29
N GLU A 104 -8.76 17.54 -12.50
CA GLU A 104 -9.09 18.24 -13.75
C GLU A 104 -10.60 18.56 -13.83
N LEU A 105 -11.46 17.65 -13.39
CA LEU A 105 -12.93 17.84 -13.36
C LEU A 105 -13.35 18.95 -12.39
N LEU A 106 -12.63 19.12 -11.28
CA LEU A 106 -12.88 20.21 -10.34
C LEU A 106 -12.49 21.58 -10.92
N ARG A 107 -11.35 21.63 -11.62
CA ARG A 107 -10.85 22.85 -12.28
C ARG A 107 -11.79 23.31 -13.37
N GLU A 108 -12.34 22.38 -14.16
CA GLU A 108 -13.39 22.66 -15.14
C GLU A 108 -14.65 23.27 -14.50
N GLN A 109 -14.88 23.02 -13.21
CA GLN A 109 -15.98 23.59 -12.42
C GLN A 109 -15.60 24.83 -11.61
N GLY A 110 -14.42 25.40 -11.87
CA GLY A 110 -13.96 26.67 -11.31
C GLY A 110 -13.24 26.55 -9.96
N TYR A 111 -12.96 25.34 -9.47
CA TYR A 111 -12.15 25.18 -8.26
C TYR A 111 -10.67 25.50 -8.53
N PHE A 112 -10.04 26.20 -7.59
CA PHE A 112 -8.58 26.29 -7.53
C PHE A 112 -8.02 25.04 -6.86
N CYS A 113 -7.25 24.24 -7.60
CA CYS A 113 -6.79 22.93 -7.13
C CYS A 113 -5.30 22.94 -6.81
N THR A 114 -4.91 22.52 -5.60
CA THR A 114 -3.49 22.46 -5.19
C THR A 114 -3.09 21.15 -4.52
N ASN A 115 -1.83 20.75 -4.68
CA ASN A 115 -1.23 19.62 -3.95
C ASN A 115 0.16 19.99 -3.38
N ASN A 116 0.32 19.86 -2.07
CA ASN A 116 1.55 20.15 -1.34
C ASN A 116 2.02 18.95 -0.49
N SER A 117 3.22 18.41 -0.66
CA SER A 117 4.07 18.46 -1.86
C SER A 117 4.13 17.10 -2.55
N LYS A 118 4.00 16.02 -1.75
CA LYS A 118 4.07 14.64 -2.20
C LYS A 118 2.83 14.26 -3.00
N THR A 119 3.01 13.68 -4.18
CA THR A 119 1.92 13.11 -4.99
C THR A 119 1.96 11.59 -4.91
N HIS A 120 3.08 10.99 -5.35
CA HIS A 120 3.22 9.54 -5.52
C HIS A 120 2.09 8.92 -6.38
N TYR A 121 1.55 9.68 -7.33
CA TYR A 121 0.67 9.13 -8.36
C TYR A 121 1.59 8.37 -9.32
N ASN A 122 1.46 7.04 -9.39
CA ASN A 122 2.32 6.15 -10.17
C ASN A 122 2.08 6.37 -11.69
N THR A 123 2.40 7.56 -12.19
CA THR A 123 2.19 7.99 -13.57
C THR A 123 3.44 8.66 -14.12
N THR A 124 3.69 8.48 -15.41
CA THR A 124 4.77 9.18 -16.14
C THR A 124 4.42 10.63 -16.48
N PHE A 125 3.15 11.04 -16.33
CA PHE A 125 2.77 12.45 -16.49
C PHE A 125 3.44 13.33 -15.43
N ASP A 126 3.78 14.55 -15.85
CA ASP A 126 4.05 15.61 -14.90
C ASP A 126 2.77 15.92 -14.11
N ASN A 127 2.83 15.72 -12.80
CA ASN A 127 1.68 15.93 -11.93
C ASN A 127 1.16 17.38 -11.98
N THR A 128 2.00 18.37 -12.32
CA THR A 128 1.59 19.77 -12.45
C THR A 128 0.50 19.98 -13.50
N LEU A 129 0.30 19.03 -14.41
CA LEU A 129 -0.77 19.05 -15.40
C LEU A 129 -2.17 18.95 -14.79
N PHE A 130 -2.30 18.30 -13.62
CA PHE A 130 -3.59 18.02 -12.98
C PHE A 130 -4.01 19.09 -11.98
N TRP A 131 -3.10 19.97 -11.56
CA TRP A 131 -3.33 20.98 -10.52
C TRP A 131 -3.12 22.39 -11.06
N ASP A 132 -3.67 23.40 -10.40
CA ASP A 132 -3.26 24.79 -10.65
C ASP A 132 -1.89 25.08 -10.05
N GLU A 133 -1.59 24.43 -8.91
CA GLU A 133 -0.27 24.40 -8.26
C GLU A 133 0.05 23.02 -7.66
N CYS A 134 1.25 22.52 -7.94
CA CYS A 134 1.75 21.27 -7.35
C CYS A 134 3.25 21.42 -7.04
N SER A 135 3.56 21.76 -5.79
CA SER A 135 4.93 22.01 -5.31
C SER A 135 4.96 21.98 -3.78
N ASP A 136 6.14 22.17 -3.18
CA ASP A 136 6.30 22.39 -1.74
C ASP A 136 5.80 23.76 -1.24
N THR A 137 5.45 24.65 -2.16
CA THR A 137 4.86 25.97 -1.87
C THR A 137 3.39 26.09 -2.27
N ALA A 138 2.83 25.08 -2.94
CA ALA A 138 1.44 25.10 -3.40
C ALA A 138 0.48 25.23 -2.20
N SER A 139 -0.51 26.11 -2.30
CA SER A 139 -1.46 26.32 -1.20
C SER A 139 -2.79 26.93 -1.66
N TYR A 140 -3.87 26.66 -0.93
CA TYR A 140 -5.11 27.43 -1.08
C TYR A 140 -4.93 28.92 -0.77
N ASN A 141 -3.82 29.30 -0.14
CA ASN A 141 -3.45 30.68 0.15
C ASN A 141 -2.69 31.38 -0.98
N SER A 142 -2.50 30.72 -2.12
CA SER A 142 -1.81 31.31 -3.26
C SER A 142 -2.50 32.58 -3.77
N ASP A 143 -1.69 33.58 -4.13
CA ASP A 143 -2.13 34.82 -4.78
C ASP A 143 -2.74 34.56 -6.18
N ARG A 144 -2.58 33.35 -6.72
CA ARG A 144 -3.22 32.93 -7.99
C ARG A 144 -4.66 32.49 -7.79
N ARG A 145 -5.10 32.20 -6.57
CA ARG A 145 -6.50 31.88 -6.27
C ARG A 145 -7.32 33.17 -6.32
N GLY A 146 -8.38 33.18 -7.12
CA GLY A 146 -9.28 34.32 -7.20
C GLY A 146 -10.03 34.59 -5.88
N ASP A 147 -10.50 35.83 -5.71
CA ASP A 147 -11.31 36.23 -4.56
C ASP A 147 -12.56 35.35 -4.45
N ASN A 148 -12.76 34.73 -3.28
CA ASN A 148 -13.86 33.80 -3.00
C ASN A 148 -13.94 32.58 -3.95
N GLN A 149 -12.91 32.31 -4.74
CA GLN A 149 -12.86 31.12 -5.59
C GLN A 149 -12.81 29.86 -4.68
N PRO A 150 -13.69 28.87 -4.89
CA PRO A 150 -13.65 27.65 -4.11
C PRO A 150 -12.35 26.90 -4.38
N PHE A 151 -11.82 26.19 -3.38
CA PHE A 151 -10.57 25.43 -3.54
C PHE A 151 -10.73 23.95 -3.18
N PHE A 152 -9.91 23.13 -3.85
CA PHE A 152 -9.60 21.77 -3.43
C PHE A 152 -8.10 21.68 -3.20
N SER A 153 -7.69 21.48 -1.96
CA SER A 153 -6.27 21.45 -1.59
C SER A 153 -5.91 20.19 -0.84
N VAL A 154 -4.81 19.57 -1.24
CA VAL A 154 -4.24 18.40 -0.59
C VAL A 154 -2.91 18.78 0.04
N PHE A 155 -2.78 18.61 1.35
CA PHE A 155 -1.53 18.72 2.06
C PHE A 155 -1.11 17.35 2.60
N ASN A 156 0.13 16.97 2.34
CA ASN A 156 0.70 15.67 2.63
C ASN A 156 1.89 15.84 3.56
N THR A 157 1.77 15.40 4.80
CA THR A 157 2.89 15.42 5.75
C THR A 157 3.56 14.06 5.86
N VAL A 158 4.89 14.05 5.79
CA VAL A 158 5.74 12.86 6.02
C VAL A 158 6.20 12.74 7.47
N THR A 159 5.54 13.47 8.39
CA THR A 159 5.94 13.58 9.79
C THR A 159 5.96 12.22 10.47
N SER A 160 4.94 11.39 10.24
CA SER A 160 4.79 10.02 10.77
C SER A 160 5.35 8.93 9.85
N HIS A 161 5.92 9.27 8.69
CA HIS A 161 6.40 8.27 7.72
C HIS A 161 7.51 7.39 8.33
N MET A 162 7.46 6.08 8.06
CA MET A 162 8.40 5.10 8.63
C MET A 162 9.85 5.33 8.21
N GLY A 163 10.08 6.09 7.13
CA GLY A 163 11.42 6.58 6.77
C GLY A 163 12.13 7.37 7.85
N ARG A 164 11.37 7.89 8.81
CA ARG A 164 11.87 8.59 9.98
C ARG A 164 12.23 7.64 11.14
N LEU A 165 11.81 6.38 11.06
CA LEU A 165 12.16 5.29 11.98
C LEU A 165 13.30 4.42 11.43
N ARG A 166 13.57 4.49 10.12
CA ARG A 166 14.71 3.84 9.46
C ARG A 166 16.04 4.49 9.87
N THR A 167 16.45 4.24 11.10
CA THR A 167 17.62 4.85 11.72
C THR A 167 18.73 3.85 12.02
N PHE A 168 18.56 2.57 11.68
CA PHE A 168 19.53 1.47 11.78
C PHE A 168 19.99 1.09 13.21
N HIS A 169 19.93 2.03 14.15
CA HIS A 169 20.28 1.94 15.55
C HIS A 169 19.51 3.00 16.37
N LEU A 170 19.58 2.89 17.70
CA LEU A 170 18.86 3.75 18.65
C LEU A 170 19.70 4.92 19.19
N ASP A 171 20.99 5.00 18.89
CA ASP A 171 21.84 6.07 19.46
C ASP A 171 21.37 7.46 19.04
N GLY A 172 21.27 8.34 20.04
CA GLY A 172 20.80 9.71 19.85
C GLY A 172 19.27 9.85 19.81
N ARG A 173 18.50 8.77 19.98
CA ARG A 173 17.04 8.83 20.11
C ARG A 173 16.63 9.78 21.23
N ARG A 174 15.53 10.49 21.00
CA ARG A 174 14.96 11.43 21.97
C ARG A 174 14.39 10.68 23.18
N ASP A 175 14.30 11.39 24.29
CA ASP A 175 13.57 10.95 25.47
C ASP A 175 12.07 11.25 25.30
N TYR A 176 11.33 10.26 24.79
CA TYR A 176 9.91 10.36 24.48
C TYR A 176 9.03 10.65 25.70
N THR A 177 9.52 10.34 26.91
CA THR A 177 8.75 10.55 28.15
C THR A 177 8.48 12.03 28.41
N ARG A 178 9.30 12.91 27.85
CA ARG A 178 9.11 14.37 27.89
C ARG A 178 7.89 14.84 27.12
N GLU A 179 7.44 14.06 26.15
CA GLU A 179 6.26 14.31 25.32
C GLU A 179 5.07 13.45 25.75
N GLY A 180 5.15 12.80 26.93
CA GLY A 180 4.07 11.98 27.49
C GLY A 180 3.96 10.58 26.89
N VAL A 181 4.90 10.14 26.06
CA VAL A 181 4.93 8.78 25.49
C VAL A 181 5.91 7.93 26.29
N PHE A 182 5.43 6.87 26.93
CA PHE A 182 6.22 6.01 27.83
C PHE A 182 6.46 4.63 27.20
N PRO A 183 7.62 4.36 26.56
CA PRO A 183 7.87 3.11 25.80
C PRO A 183 7.58 1.82 26.58
N ALA A 184 7.91 1.80 27.88
CA ALA A 184 7.71 0.64 28.75
C ALA A 184 6.23 0.33 29.05
N GLN A 185 5.33 1.28 28.81
CA GLN A 185 3.88 1.14 29.05
C GLN A 185 3.09 0.95 27.76
N LEU A 186 3.73 1.06 26.59
CA LEU A 186 3.02 0.94 25.32
C LEU A 186 2.51 -0.49 25.11
N PRO A 187 1.23 -0.67 24.75
CA PRO A 187 0.71 -1.94 24.30
C PRO A 187 1.25 -2.22 22.91
N LEU A 188 2.02 -3.31 22.77
CA LEU A 188 2.46 -3.78 21.47
C LEU A 188 1.44 -4.76 20.90
N PRO A 189 1.19 -4.73 19.58
CA PRO A 189 0.40 -5.77 18.95
C PRO A 189 1.01 -7.17 19.19
N PRO A 190 0.19 -8.21 19.42
CA PRO A 190 0.67 -9.54 19.81
C PRO A 190 1.54 -10.24 18.74
N TYR A 191 1.48 -9.82 17.48
CA TYR A 191 2.26 -10.39 16.38
C TYR A 191 3.71 -9.87 16.28
N VAL A 192 4.08 -8.83 17.03
CA VAL A 192 5.47 -8.35 17.08
C VAL A 192 6.17 -8.80 18.37
N PRO A 193 7.50 -9.05 18.33
CA PRO A 193 8.26 -9.33 19.53
C PRO A 193 8.36 -8.11 20.45
N ASP A 194 8.29 -8.37 21.76
CA ASP A 194 8.45 -7.35 22.80
C ASP A 194 9.92 -7.06 23.07
N THR A 195 10.55 -6.30 22.17
CA THR A 195 11.94 -5.84 22.30
C THR A 195 12.02 -4.36 22.68
N TYR A 196 13.16 -3.94 23.22
CA TYR A 196 13.41 -2.52 23.49
C TYR A 196 13.36 -1.69 22.19
N GLU A 197 13.91 -2.21 21.11
CA GLU A 197 13.90 -1.61 19.78
C GLU A 197 12.48 -1.44 19.25
N MET A 198 11.62 -2.46 19.39
CA MET A 198 10.22 -2.42 18.97
C MET A 198 9.46 -1.32 19.74
N ARG A 199 9.60 -1.29 21.07
CA ARG A 199 8.97 -0.26 21.93
C ARG A 199 9.49 1.14 21.59
N SER A 200 10.79 1.27 21.33
CA SER A 200 11.40 2.56 21.00
C SER A 200 10.93 3.10 19.65
N ASP A 201 10.81 2.26 18.62
CA ASP A 201 10.28 2.68 17.32
C ASP A 201 8.79 3.01 17.41
N TYR A 202 8.01 2.24 18.17
CA TYR A 202 6.60 2.55 18.37
C TYR A 202 6.42 3.89 19.10
N ALA A 203 7.21 4.14 20.15
CA ALA A 203 7.17 5.42 20.88
C ALA A 203 7.55 6.60 19.99
N ALA A 204 8.57 6.44 19.15
CA ALA A 204 8.98 7.46 18.19
C ALA A 204 7.90 7.77 17.14
N HIS A 205 7.12 6.75 16.75
CA HIS A 205 5.97 6.94 15.88
C HIS A 205 4.84 7.69 16.59
N LEU A 206 4.48 7.30 17.82
CA LEU A 206 3.45 8.00 18.58
C LEU A 206 3.82 9.46 18.87
N GLU A 207 5.09 9.78 19.17
CA GLU A 207 5.56 11.18 19.24
C GLU A 207 5.27 11.93 17.92
N ALA A 208 5.54 11.29 16.77
CA ALA A 208 5.26 11.86 15.46
C ALA A 208 3.76 12.01 15.17
N VAL A 209 2.92 11.12 15.69
CA VAL A 209 1.45 11.26 15.60
C VAL A 209 0.96 12.47 16.41
N GLN A 210 1.56 12.76 17.57
CA GLN A 210 1.29 14.02 18.30
C GLN A 210 1.74 15.25 17.48
N ASP A 211 2.84 15.14 16.73
CA ASP A 211 3.25 16.19 15.79
C ASP A 211 2.26 16.38 14.63
N VAL A 212 1.65 15.31 14.13
CA VAL A 212 0.58 15.37 13.14
C VAL A 212 -0.66 16.07 13.71
N ASP A 213 -1.03 15.82 14.97
CA ASP A 213 -2.12 16.55 15.62
C ASP A 213 -1.86 18.06 15.63
N GLU A 214 -0.68 18.46 16.11
CA GLU A 214 -0.27 19.87 16.11
C GLU A 214 -0.27 20.47 14.70
N TRP A 215 0.17 19.72 13.71
CA TRP A 215 0.17 20.10 12.29
C TRP A 215 -1.26 20.36 11.77
N VAL A 216 -2.24 19.50 12.07
CA VAL A 216 -3.66 19.73 11.76
C VAL A 216 -4.15 21.05 12.38
N GLY A 217 -3.68 21.37 13.58
CA GLY A 217 -3.98 22.63 14.27
C GLY A 217 -3.56 23.89 13.52
N LEU A 218 -2.48 23.83 12.74
CA LEU A 218 -1.99 24.96 11.93
C LEU A 218 -3.02 25.35 10.88
N PHE A 219 -3.58 24.36 10.17
CA PHE A 219 -4.61 24.58 9.14
C PHE A 219 -5.92 25.08 9.73
N ILE A 220 -6.36 24.51 10.85
CA ILE A 220 -7.58 24.99 11.53
C ILE A 220 -7.42 26.45 11.95
N SER A 221 -6.23 26.85 12.41
CA SER A 221 -5.96 28.22 12.85
C SER A 221 -5.92 29.19 11.66
N ASP A 222 -5.22 28.84 10.58
CA ASP A 222 -5.15 29.65 9.35
C ASP A 222 -6.54 29.84 8.71
N LEU A 223 -7.33 28.78 8.59
CA LEU A 223 -8.71 28.87 8.06
C LEU A 223 -9.60 29.78 8.92
N LYS A 224 -9.41 29.83 10.24
CA LYS A 224 -10.14 30.76 11.12
C LYS A 224 -9.71 32.19 10.92
N GLU A 225 -8.40 32.44 10.88
CA GLU A 225 -7.83 33.79 10.67
C GLU A 225 -8.31 34.40 9.35
N LYS A 226 -8.44 33.57 8.31
CA LYS A 226 -8.91 33.98 6.98
C LYS A 226 -10.42 33.92 6.79
N ASN A 227 -11.18 33.61 7.83
CA ASN A 227 -12.65 33.43 7.78
C ASN A 227 -13.12 32.39 6.75
N LEU A 228 -12.29 31.38 6.47
CA LEU A 228 -12.58 30.30 5.52
C LEU A 228 -13.17 29.04 6.19
N LEU A 229 -13.01 28.88 7.51
CA LEU A 229 -13.38 27.64 8.22
C LEU A 229 -14.86 27.26 8.01
N GLU A 230 -15.78 28.22 8.15
CA GLU A 230 -17.22 27.96 7.97
C GLU A 230 -17.62 27.59 6.54
N ASN A 231 -16.71 27.78 5.57
CA ASN A 231 -16.90 27.37 4.18
C ASN A 231 -16.11 26.11 3.80
N THR A 232 -15.34 25.51 4.72
CA THR A 232 -14.38 24.45 4.36
C THR A 232 -14.72 23.11 4.99
N LEU A 233 -14.90 22.10 4.14
CA LEU A 233 -14.94 20.69 4.52
C LEU A 233 -13.49 20.20 4.70
N ILE A 234 -13.16 19.61 5.84
CA ILE A 234 -11.78 19.17 6.13
C ILE A 234 -11.75 17.65 6.34
N PHE A 235 -10.93 16.96 5.56
CA PHE A 235 -10.68 15.52 5.67
C PHE A 235 -9.32 15.32 6.31
N VAL A 236 -9.26 14.49 7.36
CA VAL A 236 -8.02 14.11 8.04
C VAL A 236 -7.91 12.59 8.00
N PHE A 237 -6.88 12.08 7.33
CA PHE A 237 -6.68 10.63 7.18
C PHE A 237 -5.22 10.24 6.94
N SER A 238 -4.87 8.97 7.21
CA SER A 238 -3.57 8.41 6.86
C SER A 238 -3.62 7.65 5.53
N ASP A 239 -2.61 7.77 4.66
CA ASP A 239 -2.59 7.10 3.34
C ASP A 239 -2.53 5.56 3.41
N ASN A 240 -1.94 5.00 4.46
CA ASN A 240 -1.93 3.57 4.77
C ASN A 240 -1.64 3.37 6.26
N GLY A 241 -1.92 2.17 6.78
CA GLY A 241 -1.68 1.83 8.17
C GLY A 241 -0.24 1.43 8.47
N GLY A 242 0.13 1.61 9.75
CA GLY A 242 1.17 0.88 10.46
C GLY A 242 2.63 1.23 10.16
N CYS A 243 3.31 1.76 11.18
CA CYS A 243 4.77 1.93 11.18
C CYS A 243 5.50 0.67 11.65
N LEU A 244 4.86 -0.16 12.47
CA LEU A 244 5.43 -1.41 12.96
C LEU A 244 5.46 -2.46 11.86
N PRO A 245 6.40 -3.42 11.91
CA PRO A 245 6.42 -4.50 10.94
C PRO A 245 5.08 -5.25 10.93
N ARG A 246 4.68 -5.79 9.76
CA ARG A 246 3.32 -6.25 9.45
C ARG A 246 2.24 -5.14 9.30
N GLY A 247 2.63 -3.87 9.35
CA GLY A 247 1.82 -2.70 8.99
C GLY A 247 1.85 -2.39 7.50
N LYS A 248 2.44 -1.26 7.10
CA LYS A 248 2.63 -0.87 5.70
C LYS A 248 3.24 -2.01 4.87
N GLY A 249 2.64 -2.25 3.71
CA GLY A 249 3.02 -3.29 2.77
C GLY A 249 2.20 -4.57 2.89
N TYR A 250 1.49 -4.77 4.00
CA TYR A 250 0.80 -6.01 4.30
C TYR A 250 -0.71 -5.81 4.32
N LEU A 251 -1.46 -6.78 3.77
CA LEU A 251 -2.92 -6.73 3.67
C LEU A 251 -3.66 -7.06 4.96
N TYR A 252 -2.98 -7.04 6.11
CA TYR A 252 -3.62 -7.13 7.42
C TYR A 252 -4.31 -5.80 7.75
N GLU A 253 -5.25 -5.80 8.71
CA GLU A 253 -5.96 -4.60 9.15
C GLU A 253 -4.97 -3.52 9.55
N THR A 254 -3.87 -3.90 10.19
CA THR A 254 -2.75 -3.03 10.60
C THR A 254 -2.09 -2.27 9.45
N GLY A 255 -2.22 -2.73 8.20
CA GLY A 255 -1.77 -2.00 7.01
C GLY A 255 -2.91 -1.34 6.22
N LEU A 256 -4.10 -1.94 6.21
CA LEU A 256 -5.22 -1.48 5.39
C LEU A 256 -6.09 -0.43 6.07
N LYS A 257 -6.41 -0.63 7.34
CA LYS A 257 -7.37 0.21 8.06
C LYS A 257 -6.68 1.47 8.58
N VAL A 258 -7.26 2.60 8.27
CA VAL A 258 -6.68 3.93 8.53
C VAL A 258 -7.70 4.81 9.26
N PRO A 259 -7.24 5.81 10.02
CA PRO A 259 -8.15 6.81 10.54
C PRO A 259 -8.70 7.68 9.40
N LEU A 260 -9.99 7.99 9.45
CA LEU A 260 -10.64 8.98 8.59
C LEU A 260 -11.64 9.80 9.41
N ILE A 261 -11.44 11.11 9.42
CA ILE A 261 -12.33 12.08 10.06
C ILE A 261 -12.71 13.15 9.03
N ILE A 262 -13.98 13.53 9.00
CA ILE A 262 -14.48 14.65 8.18
C ILE A 262 -15.09 15.71 9.09
N HIS A 263 -14.53 16.91 9.08
CA HIS A 263 -15.17 18.09 9.64
C HIS A 263 -16.12 18.69 8.63
N VAL A 264 -17.36 18.92 9.06
CA VAL A 264 -18.41 19.55 8.24
C VAL A 264 -18.96 20.79 8.96
N PRO A 265 -18.67 22.01 8.47
CA PRO A 265 -19.15 23.22 9.10
C PRO A 265 -20.66 23.35 8.93
N ARG A 266 -21.30 24.17 9.77
CA ARG A 266 -22.76 24.28 9.83
C ARG A 266 -23.38 24.63 8.49
N LYS A 267 -22.72 25.47 7.70
CA LYS A 267 -23.13 25.87 6.35
C LYS A 267 -23.39 24.65 5.43
N TRP A 268 -22.56 23.62 5.54
CA TRP A 268 -22.55 22.46 4.63
C TRP A 268 -23.16 21.20 5.22
N GLN A 269 -23.77 21.26 6.41
CA GLN A 269 -24.41 20.10 7.04
C GLN A 269 -25.57 19.50 6.20
N HIS A 270 -26.18 20.28 5.32
CA HIS A 270 -27.21 19.78 4.40
C HIS A 270 -26.65 18.86 3.28
N LEU A 271 -25.33 18.82 3.09
CA LEU A 271 -24.66 17.93 2.12
C LEU A 271 -24.36 16.54 2.71
N ILE A 272 -24.54 16.34 4.01
CA ILE A 272 -24.29 15.08 4.69
C ILE A 272 -25.57 14.54 5.30
N THR A 273 -25.66 13.22 5.48
CA THR A 273 -26.81 12.58 6.14
C THR A 273 -26.57 12.33 7.63
N GLU A 274 -25.30 12.24 8.02
CA GLU A 274 -24.81 11.90 9.34
C GLU A 274 -24.74 13.17 10.19
N ALA A 275 -25.20 13.10 11.44
CA ALA A 275 -25.05 14.23 12.35
C ALA A 275 -23.58 14.41 12.76
N PRO A 276 -23.11 15.65 13.00
CA PRO A 276 -21.86 15.90 13.70
C PRO A 276 -21.74 15.09 15.01
N GLY A 277 -20.55 14.55 15.28
CA GLY A 277 -20.26 13.63 16.39
C GLY A 277 -20.58 12.16 16.12
N THR A 278 -21.04 11.81 14.91
CA THR A 278 -21.40 10.42 14.57
C THR A 278 -20.17 9.56 14.28
N LYS A 279 -20.19 8.32 14.78
CA LYS A 279 -19.28 7.24 14.38
C LYS A 279 -19.93 6.38 13.30
N VAL A 280 -19.35 6.35 12.11
CA VAL A 280 -19.84 5.58 10.96
C VAL A 280 -19.09 4.25 10.88
N HIS A 281 -19.81 3.14 10.97
CA HIS A 281 -19.24 1.79 10.89
C HIS A 281 -19.34 1.15 9.50
N ALA A 282 -20.13 1.74 8.59
CA ALA A 282 -20.20 1.27 7.21
C ALA A 282 -18.79 1.35 6.57
N PRO A 283 -18.28 0.27 5.94
CA PRO A 283 -16.93 0.26 5.37
C PRO A 283 -16.76 1.32 4.29
N VAL A 284 -15.62 2.04 4.31
CA VAL A 284 -15.21 3.05 3.33
C VAL A 284 -13.88 2.65 2.72
N SER A 285 -13.74 2.82 1.41
CA SER A 285 -12.49 2.56 0.68
C SER A 285 -11.93 3.84 0.10
N PHE A 286 -10.61 3.93 -0.11
CA PHE A 286 -9.97 5.13 -0.69
C PHE A 286 -10.49 5.53 -2.06
N ILE A 287 -10.88 4.55 -2.87
CA ILE A 287 -11.52 4.80 -4.17
C ILE A 287 -12.84 5.58 -4.02
N ASP A 288 -13.47 5.58 -2.84
CA ASP A 288 -14.69 6.33 -2.55
C ASP A 288 -14.43 7.83 -2.37
N LEU A 289 -13.18 8.27 -2.10
CA LEU A 289 -12.91 9.67 -1.76
C LEU A 289 -12.98 10.62 -2.98
N ALA A 290 -12.50 10.20 -4.15
CA ALA A 290 -12.66 10.96 -5.40
C ALA A 290 -14.13 11.22 -5.76
N PRO A 291 -15.02 10.20 -5.87
CA PRO A 291 -16.44 10.43 -6.15
C PRO A 291 -17.13 11.21 -5.02
N THR A 292 -16.66 11.11 -3.78
CA THR A 292 -17.15 11.94 -2.67
C THR A 292 -16.85 13.42 -2.89
N VAL A 293 -15.61 13.77 -3.25
CA VAL A 293 -15.21 15.16 -3.51
C VAL A 293 -15.98 15.73 -4.71
N LEU A 294 -16.11 14.95 -5.80
CA LEU A 294 -16.93 15.34 -6.93
C LEU A 294 -18.39 15.56 -6.53
N SER A 295 -18.98 14.65 -5.74
CA SER A 295 -20.35 14.80 -5.27
C SER A 295 -20.55 16.03 -4.38
N LEU A 296 -19.58 16.40 -3.55
CA LEU A 296 -19.62 17.60 -2.70
C LEU A 296 -19.49 18.88 -3.53
N ALA A 297 -18.78 18.82 -4.64
CA ALA A 297 -18.64 19.90 -5.61
C ALA A 297 -19.85 20.04 -6.57
N GLY A 298 -20.87 19.18 -6.43
CA GLY A 298 -22.05 19.16 -7.31
C GLY A 298 -21.81 18.46 -8.65
N ILE A 299 -20.72 17.71 -8.78
CA ILE A 299 -20.31 17.00 -10.00
C ILE A 299 -20.79 15.55 -9.91
N HIS A 300 -21.36 15.03 -11.01
CA HIS A 300 -21.62 13.60 -11.13
C HIS A 300 -20.30 12.85 -11.37
N PRO A 301 -19.93 11.88 -10.51
CA PRO A 301 -18.74 11.08 -10.72
C PRO A 301 -18.79 10.33 -12.07
N PRO A 302 -17.68 10.26 -12.82
CA PRO A 302 -17.60 9.47 -14.04
C PRO A 302 -17.90 7.98 -13.78
N GLU A 303 -18.56 7.32 -14.72
CA GLU A 303 -18.92 5.89 -14.63
C GLU A 303 -17.70 4.96 -14.50
N GLN A 304 -16.52 5.42 -14.92
CA GLN A 304 -15.27 4.66 -14.81
C GLN A 304 -14.76 4.57 -13.37
N MET A 305 -15.19 5.47 -12.47
CA MET A 305 -14.80 5.38 -11.06
C MET A 305 -15.40 4.12 -10.43
N GLN A 306 -14.56 3.38 -9.71
CA GLN A 306 -14.94 2.12 -9.08
C GLN A 306 -15.39 2.30 -7.62
N GLY A 307 -15.14 3.48 -7.04
CA GLY A 307 -15.66 3.86 -5.73
C GLY A 307 -17.02 4.53 -5.78
N GLN A 308 -17.62 4.73 -4.61
CA GLN A 308 -18.93 5.37 -4.45
C GLN A 308 -18.87 6.49 -3.43
N ALA A 309 -19.47 7.64 -3.74
CA ALA A 309 -19.50 8.79 -2.83
C ALA A 309 -20.06 8.38 -1.45
N ILE A 310 -19.35 8.71 -0.36
CA ILE A 310 -19.76 8.37 1.02
C ILE A 310 -20.64 9.44 1.65
N VAL A 311 -20.53 10.68 1.17
CA VAL A 311 -21.38 11.82 1.52
C VAL A 311 -21.68 12.65 0.26
N GLY A 312 -22.57 13.63 0.36
CA GLY A 312 -23.04 14.42 -0.78
C GLY A 312 -24.25 13.81 -1.48
N LYS A 313 -24.79 14.53 -2.48
CA LYS A 313 -26.01 14.13 -3.21
C LYS A 313 -25.91 12.72 -3.82
N GLN A 314 -24.72 12.29 -4.26
CA GLN A 314 -24.52 10.99 -4.91
C GLN A 314 -24.41 9.82 -3.92
N ALA A 315 -24.27 10.08 -2.61
CA ALA A 315 -24.18 9.03 -1.60
C ALA A 315 -25.50 8.29 -1.33
N ALA A 316 -26.62 8.83 -1.82
CA ALA A 316 -27.94 8.22 -1.65
C ALA A 316 -28.04 6.80 -2.26
N ASN A 317 -27.27 6.52 -3.31
CA ASN A 317 -27.25 5.22 -4.00
C ASN A 317 -26.12 4.30 -3.54
N ARG A 318 -25.39 4.66 -2.48
CA ARG A 318 -24.23 3.91 -2.01
C ARG A 318 -24.63 2.56 -1.43
N GLU A 319 -23.94 1.51 -1.85
CA GLU A 319 -24.03 0.19 -1.21
C GLU A 319 -23.24 0.19 0.10
N LYS A 320 -23.94 0.18 1.25
CA LYS A 320 -23.30 0.26 2.57
C LYS A 320 -22.76 -1.07 3.10
N ASN A 321 -23.30 -2.20 2.63
CA ASN A 321 -23.04 -3.54 3.16
C ASN A 321 -22.34 -4.48 2.16
N GLY A 322 -21.80 -3.94 1.07
CA GLY A 322 -21.11 -4.72 0.05
C GLY A 322 -19.70 -5.12 0.49
N THR A 323 -19.18 -6.19 -0.13
CA THR A 323 -17.79 -6.62 0.04
C THR A 323 -16.84 -5.50 -0.39
N ARG A 324 -15.79 -5.25 0.41
CA ARG A 324 -14.71 -4.33 0.07
C ARG A 324 -13.47 -5.10 -0.33
N PHE A 325 -12.79 -4.62 -1.35
CA PHE A 325 -11.61 -5.26 -1.90
C PHE A 325 -10.37 -4.42 -1.66
N ALA A 326 -9.23 -5.09 -1.61
CA ALA A 326 -7.91 -4.49 -1.49
C ALA A 326 -6.87 -5.34 -2.22
N PHE A 327 -5.72 -4.75 -2.52
CA PHE A 327 -4.62 -5.44 -3.21
C PHE A 327 -3.27 -5.10 -2.58
N GLY A 328 -2.41 -6.09 -2.51
CA GLY A 328 -1.03 -5.93 -2.06
C GLY A 328 -0.24 -5.27 -3.17
N SER A 329 0.47 -4.19 -2.85
CA SER A 329 1.39 -3.59 -3.80
C SER A 329 2.58 -4.50 -4.00
N ASN A 330 2.90 -4.78 -5.26
CA ASN A 330 4.19 -5.36 -5.63
C ASN A 330 5.28 -4.35 -5.24
N GLN A 331 6.20 -4.76 -4.37
CA GLN A 331 7.25 -3.87 -3.89
C GLN A 331 8.53 -4.16 -4.65
N LEU A 332 9.00 -3.16 -5.39
CA LEU A 332 10.37 -3.19 -5.92
C LEU A 332 10.58 -4.44 -6.81
N HIS A 333 11.62 -5.23 -6.56
CA HIS A 333 11.89 -6.51 -7.25
C HIS A 333 11.09 -7.72 -6.75
N HIS A 334 10.39 -7.60 -5.60
CA HIS A 334 9.55 -8.67 -5.06
C HIS A 334 8.17 -8.64 -5.73
N PHE A 335 8.03 -9.34 -6.85
CA PHE A 335 6.73 -9.52 -7.52
C PHE A 335 5.94 -10.64 -6.82
N MET A 336 4.88 -10.24 -6.11
CA MET A 336 4.01 -11.10 -5.31
C MET A 336 2.60 -10.49 -5.22
N PRO A 337 1.76 -10.65 -6.26
CA PRO A 337 0.38 -10.19 -6.21
C PRO A 337 -0.41 -10.85 -5.08
N VAL A 338 -1.08 -10.04 -4.26
CA VAL A 338 -1.99 -10.49 -3.20
C VAL A 338 -3.30 -9.71 -3.32
N ARG A 339 -4.45 -10.34 -3.04
CA ARG A 339 -5.76 -9.69 -2.99
C ARG A 339 -6.42 -9.96 -1.65
N ALA A 340 -7.23 -9.02 -1.18
CA ALA A 340 -8.02 -9.18 0.03
C ALA A 340 -9.46 -8.72 -0.18
N ALA A 341 -10.37 -9.31 0.59
CA ALA A 341 -11.77 -8.93 0.62
C ALA A 341 -12.30 -8.95 2.05
N THR A 342 -13.22 -8.05 2.40
CA THR A 342 -13.95 -8.08 3.69
C THR A 342 -15.42 -7.80 3.49
N ASN A 343 -16.27 -8.44 4.30
CA ASN A 343 -17.67 -8.07 4.45
C ASN A 343 -17.93 -7.23 5.73
N GLY A 344 -16.86 -6.79 6.40
CA GLY A 344 -16.91 -6.00 7.64
C GLY A 344 -16.69 -6.81 8.92
N ARG A 345 -16.85 -8.15 8.89
CA ARG A 345 -16.51 -9.04 10.02
C ARG A 345 -15.49 -10.10 9.63
N TYR A 346 -15.66 -10.72 8.47
CA TYR A 346 -14.72 -11.70 7.96
C TYR A 346 -13.86 -11.08 6.89
N LYS A 347 -12.59 -11.49 6.88
CA LYS A 347 -11.63 -11.02 5.91
C LYS A 347 -10.87 -12.18 5.29
N TYR A 348 -10.80 -12.14 3.98
CA TYR A 348 -10.11 -13.11 3.15
C TYR A 348 -8.86 -12.47 2.53
N ILE A 349 -7.76 -13.21 2.48
CA ILE A 349 -6.53 -12.84 1.80
C ILE A 349 -6.11 -13.99 0.88
N ARG A 350 -5.93 -13.69 -0.41
CA ARG A 350 -5.41 -14.60 -1.44
C ARG A 350 -4.03 -14.15 -1.86
N SER A 351 -3.01 -14.96 -1.57
CA SER A 351 -1.69 -14.81 -2.18
C SER A 351 -1.58 -15.69 -3.41
N TYR A 352 -1.05 -15.13 -4.49
CA TYR A 352 -0.86 -15.83 -5.75
C TYR A 352 0.56 -16.39 -5.90
N VAL A 353 1.47 -16.10 -4.96
CA VAL A 353 2.83 -16.65 -4.94
C VAL A 353 3.19 -17.10 -3.51
N PRO A 354 2.49 -18.09 -2.94
CA PRO A 354 2.49 -18.34 -1.50
C PRO A 354 3.76 -18.98 -0.92
N TYR A 355 4.68 -19.42 -1.78
CA TYR A 355 6.00 -19.88 -1.36
C TYR A 355 6.98 -18.73 -1.09
N LYS A 356 6.64 -17.48 -1.48
CA LYS A 356 7.39 -16.30 -1.06
C LYS A 356 6.87 -15.86 0.30
N GLN A 357 7.76 -15.84 1.29
CA GLN A 357 7.40 -15.43 2.65
C GLN A 357 7.08 -13.93 2.70
N PHE A 358 6.33 -13.51 3.71
CA PHE A 358 5.96 -12.10 3.87
C PHE A 358 7.11 -11.24 4.39
N ALA A 359 8.07 -11.82 5.12
CA ALA A 359 9.25 -11.14 5.66
C ALA A 359 10.43 -11.05 4.68
N LEU A 360 10.18 -11.04 3.37
CA LEU A 360 11.21 -10.69 2.39
C LEU A 360 11.66 -9.25 2.62
N ARG A 361 12.98 -9.03 2.67
CA ARG A 361 13.50 -7.73 3.08
C ARG A 361 13.23 -6.71 1.98
N ASN A 362 12.43 -5.69 2.32
CA ASN A 362 12.64 -4.37 1.76
C ASN A 362 13.65 -3.64 2.67
N TYR A 363 14.79 -3.26 2.12
CA TYR A 363 15.89 -2.67 2.91
C TYR A 363 15.54 -1.28 3.46
N TYR A 364 14.39 -0.75 3.08
CA TYR A 364 13.74 0.38 3.71
C TYR A 364 13.26 0.07 5.14
N GLN A 365 12.32 -0.86 5.32
CA GLN A 365 11.79 -1.27 6.62
C GLN A 365 12.83 -2.03 7.43
N TRP A 366 13.67 -2.86 6.80
CA TRP A 366 14.70 -3.60 7.54
C TRP A 366 15.85 -2.74 8.06
N GLY A 367 15.92 -1.46 7.66
CA GLY A 367 16.77 -0.47 8.32
C GLY A 367 16.18 0.09 9.62
N MET A 368 14.98 -0.31 10.03
CA MET A 368 14.39 0.09 11.30
C MET A 368 14.93 -0.80 12.43
N PRO A 369 15.32 -0.23 13.59
CA PRO A 369 15.74 -1.01 14.77
C PRO A 369 14.75 -2.12 15.16
N ALA A 370 13.44 -1.85 15.09
CA ALA A 370 12.39 -2.83 15.34
C ALA A 370 12.50 -4.07 14.44
N ASN A 371 12.53 -3.88 13.11
CA ASN A 371 12.68 -4.96 12.14
C ASN A 371 13.99 -5.73 12.35
N LYS A 372 15.12 -5.03 12.54
CA LYS A 372 16.41 -5.67 12.81
C LYS A 372 16.36 -6.56 14.05
N SER A 373 15.75 -6.09 15.14
CA SER A 373 15.62 -6.87 16.38
C SER A 373 14.75 -8.11 16.19
N TRP A 374 13.68 -8.01 15.39
CA TRP A 374 12.85 -9.16 15.05
C TRP A 374 13.62 -10.17 14.20
N ASP A 375 14.33 -9.69 13.18
CA ASP A 375 15.15 -10.51 12.29
C ASP A 375 16.20 -11.32 13.05
N LYS A 376 16.93 -10.64 13.95
CA LYS A 376 17.93 -11.26 14.82
C LYS A 376 17.32 -12.37 15.67
N LEU A 377 16.20 -12.08 16.32
CA LEU A 377 15.53 -13.04 17.18
C LEU A 377 15.06 -14.30 16.44
N VAL A 378 14.55 -14.14 15.21
CA VAL A 378 14.12 -15.26 14.37
C VAL A 378 15.32 -16.09 13.92
N LEU A 379 16.34 -15.44 13.36
CA LEU A 379 17.52 -16.11 12.81
C LEU A 379 18.38 -16.79 13.89
N GLU A 380 18.47 -16.19 15.08
CA GLU A 380 19.16 -16.77 16.24
C GLU A 380 18.30 -17.81 16.99
N LYS A 381 17.08 -18.09 16.51
CA LYS A 381 16.12 -19.05 17.11
C LYS A 381 15.79 -18.75 18.58
N GLN A 382 15.74 -17.47 18.94
CA GLN A 382 15.47 -16.98 20.29
C GLN A 382 13.99 -16.58 20.48
N MET A 383 13.07 -17.23 19.75
CA MET A 383 11.66 -16.85 19.77
C MET A 383 10.87 -17.50 20.90
N ALA A 384 10.30 -16.64 21.76
CA ALA A 384 9.44 -17.05 22.86
C ALA A 384 7.98 -17.31 22.44
N ASN A 385 7.52 -16.70 21.33
CA ASN A 385 6.15 -16.87 20.82
C ASN A 385 6.18 -17.30 19.34
N PRO A 386 5.57 -18.44 18.98
CA PRO A 386 5.57 -18.94 17.60
C PRO A 386 4.82 -18.03 16.62
N THR A 387 3.90 -17.19 17.10
CA THR A 387 3.17 -16.22 16.26
C THR A 387 4.11 -15.25 15.56
N TRP A 388 5.27 -14.94 16.16
CA TRP A 388 6.26 -14.04 15.58
C TRP A 388 7.01 -14.65 14.39
N LEU A 389 6.83 -15.94 14.12
CA LEU A 389 7.36 -16.59 12.91
C LEU A 389 6.41 -16.50 11.72
N GLN A 390 5.17 -16.04 11.91
CA GLN A 390 4.15 -16.00 10.86
C GLN A 390 4.64 -15.33 9.56
N PRO A 391 5.27 -14.14 9.55
CA PRO A 391 5.72 -13.53 8.30
C PRO A 391 6.99 -14.20 7.73
N TYR A 392 7.73 -14.92 8.56
CA TYR A 392 8.96 -15.65 8.17
C TYR A 392 8.69 -17.06 7.64
N SER A 393 7.47 -17.55 7.83
CA SER A 393 7.06 -18.90 7.43
C SER A 393 6.41 -18.86 6.05
N LEU A 394 6.45 -20.01 5.36
CA LEU A 394 5.55 -20.23 4.23
C LEU A 394 4.10 -20.07 4.71
N HIS A 395 3.27 -19.46 3.90
CA HIS A 395 1.85 -19.27 4.22
C HIS A 395 0.98 -19.96 3.18
N PRO A 396 -0.27 -20.34 3.51
CA PRO A 396 -1.16 -20.93 2.52
C PRO A 396 -1.51 -19.90 1.43
N ALA A 397 -1.97 -20.45 0.31
CA ALA A 397 -2.51 -19.68 -0.81
C ALA A 397 -3.70 -18.80 -0.37
N GLU A 398 -4.51 -19.32 0.56
CA GLU A 398 -5.74 -18.72 1.05
C GLU A 398 -5.72 -18.57 2.57
N MET A 399 -6.15 -17.41 3.05
CA MET A 399 -6.28 -17.12 4.47
C MET A 399 -7.64 -16.47 4.75
N LEU A 400 -8.27 -16.83 5.86
CA LEU A 400 -9.56 -16.31 6.30
C LEU A 400 -9.51 -15.97 7.79
N PHE A 401 -10.03 -14.80 8.17
CA PHE A 401 -9.99 -14.30 9.55
C PHE A 401 -11.35 -13.78 9.99
N ASP A 402 -11.71 -13.96 11.26
CA ASP A 402 -12.83 -13.28 11.92
C ASP A 402 -12.29 -12.05 12.67
N ILE A 403 -12.27 -10.89 12.01
CA ILE A 403 -11.58 -9.68 12.52
C ILE A 403 -12.28 -9.05 13.73
N GLU A 404 -13.50 -9.46 14.04
CA GLU A 404 -14.19 -9.03 15.26
C GLU A 404 -13.61 -9.72 16.49
N SER A 405 -13.36 -11.02 16.40
CA SER A 405 -12.77 -11.82 17.49
C SER A 405 -11.24 -11.86 17.48
N ASP A 406 -10.64 -11.66 16.30
CA ASP A 406 -9.20 -11.70 16.03
C ASP A 406 -8.78 -10.45 15.26
N PRO A 407 -8.79 -9.25 15.91
CA PRO A 407 -8.53 -7.97 15.24
C PRO A 407 -7.10 -7.83 14.71
N PHE A 408 -6.22 -8.75 15.07
CA PHE A 408 -4.85 -8.83 14.59
C PHE A 408 -4.62 -10.07 13.72
N GLU A 409 -5.65 -10.75 13.23
CA GLU A 409 -5.55 -11.76 12.16
C GLU A 409 -4.44 -12.81 12.42
N LEU A 410 -4.39 -13.34 13.65
CA LEU A 410 -3.42 -14.35 14.07
C LEU A 410 -3.89 -15.77 13.75
N ASN A 411 -5.20 -15.98 13.67
CA ASN A 411 -5.83 -17.29 13.55
C ASN A 411 -6.43 -17.48 12.16
N ASN A 412 -5.70 -18.13 11.27
CA ASN A 412 -6.20 -18.46 9.94
C ASN A 412 -7.26 -19.58 10.01
N LEU A 413 -8.48 -19.26 9.58
CA LEU A 413 -9.65 -20.13 9.56
C LEU A 413 -9.82 -20.89 8.22
N ALA A 414 -9.01 -20.63 7.20
CA ALA A 414 -9.21 -21.19 5.86
C ALA A 414 -9.18 -22.73 5.82
N GLY A 415 -8.40 -23.36 6.72
CA GLY A 415 -8.34 -24.82 6.84
C GLY A 415 -9.44 -25.45 7.70
N ASN A 416 -10.34 -24.64 8.28
CA ASN A 416 -11.39 -25.13 9.18
C ASN A 416 -12.67 -25.46 8.39
N PRO A 417 -13.14 -26.73 8.40
CA PRO A 417 -14.34 -27.15 7.64
C PRO A 417 -15.62 -26.35 7.97
N HIS A 418 -15.72 -25.77 9.17
CA HIS A 418 -16.87 -24.95 9.54
C HIS A 418 -17.02 -23.68 8.68
N TYR A 419 -15.91 -23.18 8.13
CA TYR A 419 -15.87 -21.95 7.34
C TYR A 419 -15.72 -22.21 5.83
N GLU A 420 -15.85 -23.45 5.38
CA GLU A 420 -15.62 -23.83 3.98
C GLU A 420 -16.54 -23.06 3.01
N THR A 421 -17.84 -22.97 3.31
CA THR A 421 -18.80 -22.21 2.49
C THR A 421 -18.41 -20.74 2.40
N LEU A 422 -18.05 -20.12 3.52
CA LEU A 422 -17.64 -18.72 3.57
C LEU A 422 -16.33 -18.48 2.80
N LEU A 423 -15.39 -19.42 2.88
CA LEU A 423 -14.14 -19.36 2.11
C LEU A 423 -14.43 -19.39 0.60
N ILE A 424 -15.32 -20.27 0.15
CA ILE A 424 -15.75 -20.36 -1.25
C ILE A 424 -16.41 -19.04 -1.69
N GLU A 425 -17.33 -18.48 -0.89
CA GLU A 425 -17.99 -17.21 -1.20
C GLU A 425 -16.97 -16.06 -1.39
N PHE A 426 -15.97 -15.94 -0.51
CA PHE A 426 -14.94 -14.91 -0.67
C PHE A 426 -14.01 -15.18 -1.86
N ARG A 427 -13.67 -16.45 -2.13
CA ARG A 427 -12.88 -16.84 -3.30
C ARG A 427 -13.57 -16.42 -4.58
N GLU A 428 -14.86 -16.74 -4.71
CA GLU A 428 -15.68 -16.36 -5.86
C GLU A 428 -15.81 -14.84 -5.98
N ALA A 429 -16.04 -14.13 -4.87
CA ALA A 429 -16.14 -12.68 -4.87
C ALA A 429 -14.84 -11.99 -5.33
N VAL A 430 -13.67 -12.45 -4.86
CA VAL A 430 -12.37 -11.93 -5.31
C VAL A 430 -12.12 -12.28 -6.78
N SER A 431 -12.42 -13.50 -7.19
CA SER A 431 -12.28 -13.98 -8.57
C SER A 431 -13.12 -13.16 -9.56
N GLN A 432 -14.37 -12.86 -9.18
CA GLN A 432 -15.26 -11.99 -9.93
C GLN A 432 -14.74 -10.55 -9.96
N HIS A 433 -14.31 -10.01 -8.82
CA HIS A 433 -13.80 -8.63 -8.74
C HIS A 433 -12.58 -8.39 -9.64
N ILE A 434 -11.64 -9.35 -9.70
CA ILE A 434 -10.47 -9.31 -10.59
C ILE A 434 -10.89 -9.17 -12.07
N ARG A 435 -11.94 -9.92 -12.46
CA ARG A 435 -12.47 -9.91 -13.82
C ARG A 435 -13.21 -8.61 -14.13
N GLU A 436 -14.07 -8.16 -13.23
CA GLU A 436 -14.88 -6.95 -13.40
C GLU A 436 -14.03 -5.69 -13.48
N THR A 437 -12.97 -5.62 -12.69
CA THR A 437 -12.07 -4.45 -12.67
C THR A 437 -11.04 -4.46 -13.80
N GLY A 438 -10.85 -5.59 -14.47
CA GLY A 438 -9.78 -5.75 -15.45
C GLY A 438 -8.40 -5.59 -14.79
N ASP A 439 -8.21 -6.24 -13.63
CA ASP A 439 -7.02 -6.13 -12.79
C ASP A 439 -5.70 -6.45 -13.53
N LEU A 440 -4.92 -5.41 -13.85
CA LEU A 440 -3.64 -5.55 -14.56
C LEU A 440 -2.48 -5.90 -13.63
N GLY A 441 -2.73 -6.10 -12.34
CA GLY A 441 -1.73 -6.46 -11.33
C GLY A 441 -1.09 -7.83 -11.55
N PHE A 442 -1.65 -8.66 -12.44
CA PHE A 442 -1.16 -9.99 -12.79
C PHE A 442 -0.16 -10.01 -13.96
N PHE A 443 0.07 -8.87 -14.63
CA PHE A 443 1.13 -8.75 -15.63
C PHE A 443 2.49 -8.62 -14.96
N ILE A 444 3.46 -9.42 -15.40
CA ILE A 444 4.84 -9.35 -14.89
C ILE A 444 5.49 -7.99 -15.19
N PRO A 445 6.44 -7.50 -14.37
CA PRO A 445 6.96 -6.15 -14.52
C PRO A 445 7.59 -5.82 -15.88
N SER A 446 8.24 -6.79 -16.54
CA SER A 446 8.82 -6.66 -17.89
C SER A 446 7.75 -6.44 -18.97
N SER A 447 6.56 -7.04 -18.82
CA SER A 447 5.44 -6.87 -19.76
C SER A 447 4.80 -5.47 -19.75
N ARG A 448 5.21 -4.62 -18.79
CA ARG A 448 4.70 -3.26 -18.56
C ARG A 448 5.63 -2.18 -19.11
N GLU A 449 6.81 -2.54 -19.59
CA GLU A 449 7.85 -1.57 -19.96
C GLU A 449 7.56 -0.87 -21.29
N GLY A 450 7.72 0.46 -21.29
CA GLY A 450 7.60 1.30 -22.49
C GLY A 450 6.20 1.31 -23.12
N VAL A 451 5.16 0.92 -22.36
CA VAL A 451 3.79 0.84 -22.86
C VAL A 451 2.79 1.35 -21.83
N ASN A 452 1.72 2.00 -22.29
CA ASN A 452 0.50 2.13 -21.52
C ASN A 452 -0.22 0.77 -21.51
N LEU A 453 -0.08 0.04 -20.40
CA LEU A 453 -0.57 -1.34 -20.29
C LEU A 453 -2.09 -1.42 -20.46
N TYR A 454 -2.83 -0.47 -19.88
CA TYR A 454 -4.29 -0.39 -19.98
C TYR A 454 -4.77 -0.28 -21.43
N GLU A 455 -4.18 0.66 -22.18
CA GLU A 455 -4.51 0.85 -23.60
C GLU A 455 -4.04 -0.33 -24.46
N LYS A 456 -2.86 -0.90 -24.17
CA LYS A 456 -2.35 -2.09 -24.87
C LYS A 456 -3.31 -3.27 -24.72
N VAL A 457 -3.73 -3.58 -23.49
CA VAL A 457 -4.65 -4.69 -23.19
C VAL A 457 -5.97 -4.50 -23.93
N LYS A 458 -6.55 -3.29 -23.88
CA LYS A 458 -7.77 -2.96 -24.63
C LYS A 458 -7.60 -3.08 -26.14
N LYS A 459 -6.56 -2.47 -26.70
CA LYS A 459 -6.33 -2.41 -28.16
C LYS A 459 -6.04 -3.79 -28.76
N THR A 460 -5.34 -4.64 -28.01
CA THR A 460 -4.99 -6.00 -28.46
C THR A 460 -6.08 -7.02 -28.15
N ASN A 461 -7.12 -6.64 -27.40
CA ASN A 461 -8.12 -7.55 -26.85
C ASN A 461 -7.44 -8.74 -26.14
N TYR A 462 -6.47 -8.43 -25.28
CA TYR A 462 -5.69 -9.44 -24.58
C TYR A 462 -6.61 -10.37 -23.77
N PRO A 463 -6.40 -11.70 -23.80
CA PRO A 463 -7.29 -12.67 -23.16
C PRO A 463 -7.09 -12.72 -21.64
N LEU A 464 -7.54 -11.68 -20.92
CA LEU A 464 -7.39 -11.54 -19.47
C LEU A 464 -7.94 -12.75 -18.70
N GLU A 465 -9.03 -13.37 -19.17
CA GLU A 465 -9.59 -14.57 -18.55
C GLU A 465 -8.58 -15.72 -18.47
N GLN A 466 -7.78 -15.93 -19.52
CA GLN A 466 -6.77 -17.00 -19.54
C GLN A 466 -5.64 -16.71 -18.56
N LEU A 467 -5.24 -15.44 -18.44
CA LEU A 467 -4.23 -15.00 -17.47
C LEU A 467 -4.72 -15.21 -16.03
N TYR A 468 -5.96 -14.79 -15.72
CA TYR A 468 -6.53 -14.93 -14.39
C TYR A 468 -6.74 -16.39 -14.00
N ALA A 469 -7.30 -17.20 -14.91
CA ALA A 469 -7.46 -18.63 -14.68
C ALA A 469 -6.10 -19.30 -14.39
N MET A 470 -5.04 -18.93 -15.11
CA MET A 470 -3.69 -19.45 -14.86
C MET A 470 -3.15 -19.04 -13.49
N ALA A 471 -3.33 -17.78 -13.08
CA ALA A 471 -2.90 -17.31 -11.76
C ALA A 471 -3.70 -17.97 -10.62
N GLU A 472 -5.01 -18.16 -10.81
CA GLU A 472 -5.91 -18.77 -9.82
C GLU A 472 -5.61 -20.25 -9.57
N LEU A 473 -5.01 -20.97 -10.52
CA LEU A 473 -4.56 -22.36 -10.35
C LEU A 473 -3.46 -22.51 -9.27
N VAL A 474 -2.71 -21.44 -8.93
CA VAL A 474 -1.59 -21.54 -8.00
C VAL A 474 -2.06 -21.94 -6.61
N GLY A 475 -1.62 -23.09 -6.12
CA GLY A 475 -2.02 -23.62 -4.80
C GLY A 475 -3.33 -24.42 -4.82
N ALA A 476 -3.98 -24.54 -5.98
CA ALA A 476 -5.11 -25.44 -6.23
C ALA A 476 -4.78 -26.55 -7.25
N THR A 477 -3.55 -26.56 -7.78
CA THR A 477 -3.09 -27.49 -8.83
C THR A 477 -3.21 -28.95 -8.38
N GLY A 478 -3.94 -29.75 -9.16
CA GLY A 478 -3.99 -31.21 -9.09
C GLY A 478 -3.27 -31.89 -10.27
N GLU A 479 -3.27 -33.23 -10.28
CA GLU A 479 -2.66 -34.02 -11.36
C GLU A 479 -3.30 -33.73 -12.73
N ASP A 480 -4.62 -33.48 -12.76
CA ASP A 480 -5.39 -33.21 -13.98
C ASP A 480 -5.03 -31.86 -14.64
N ASP A 481 -4.40 -30.94 -13.90
CA ASP A 481 -4.00 -29.61 -14.41
C ASP A 481 -2.64 -29.64 -15.13
N MET A 482 -1.86 -30.71 -14.96
CA MET A 482 -0.50 -30.80 -15.50
C MET A 482 -0.40 -30.62 -17.03
N PRO A 483 -1.30 -31.18 -17.87
CA PRO A 483 -1.27 -30.92 -19.31
C PRO A 483 -1.45 -29.44 -19.66
N MET A 484 -2.33 -28.73 -18.93
CA MET A 484 -2.55 -27.31 -19.12
C MET A 484 -1.31 -26.49 -18.71
N LEU A 485 -0.69 -26.82 -17.58
CA LEU A 485 0.54 -26.18 -17.13
C LEU A 485 1.69 -26.38 -18.13
N ILE A 486 1.89 -27.61 -18.62
CA ILE A 486 2.92 -27.91 -19.63
C ILE A 486 2.71 -27.10 -20.91
N ASN A 487 1.46 -26.99 -21.37
CA ASN A 487 1.14 -26.16 -22.53
C ASN A 487 1.44 -24.66 -22.27
N ALA A 488 1.09 -24.15 -21.08
CA ALA A 488 1.33 -22.76 -20.71
C ALA A 488 2.82 -22.42 -20.54
N LEU A 489 3.64 -23.35 -20.05
CA LEU A 489 5.11 -23.21 -20.02
C LEU A 489 5.70 -23.01 -21.42
N GLY A 490 5.05 -23.51 -22.46
CA GLY A 490 5.45 -23.34 -23.86
C GLY A 490 4.79 -22.17 -24.60
N SER A 491 4.01 -21.33 -23.91
CA SER A 491 3.28 -20.21 -24.51
C SER A 491 4.21 -19.14 -25.07
N ASP A 492 3.82 -18.46 -26.16
CA ASP A 492 4.51 -17.27 -26.66
C ASP A 492 4.37 -16.06 -25.71
N ASP A 493 3.34 -16.06 -24.86
CA ASP A 493 3.10 -15.01 -23.88
C ASP A 493 3.91 -15.23 -22.59
N PRO A 494 4.85 -14.32 -22.25
CA PRO A 494 5.65 -14.44 -21.03
C PRO A 494 4.83 -14.41 -19.75
N ASN A 495 3.65 -13.78 -19.72
CA ASN A 495 2.79 -13.77 -18.54
C ASN A 495 2.22 -15.17 -18.25
N MET A 496 1.83 -15.90 -19.31
CA MET A 496 1.37 -17.28 -19.20
C MET A 496 2.49 -18.22 -18.76
N ARG A 497 3.70 -18.05 -19.32
CA ARG A 497 4.88 -18.82 -18.90
C ARG A 497 5.24 -18.56 -17.44
N TYR A 498 5.18 -17.30 -17.00
CA TYR A 498 5.42 -16.91 -15.61
C TYR A 498 4.46 -17.61 -14.65
N TRP A 499 3.14 -17.47 -14.85
CA TRP A 499 2.17 -18.08 -13.93
C TRP A 499 2.20 -19.61 -13.94
N ALA A 500 2.52 -20.23 -15.08
CA ALA A 500 2.76 -21.67 -15.13
C ALA A 500 4.01 -22.08 -14.34
N ALA A 501 5.09 -21.30 -14.40
CA ALA A 501 6.29 -21.51 -13.58
C ALA A 501 6.00 -21.32 -12.08
N VAL A 502 5.20 -20.32 -11.70
CA VAL A 502 4.73 -20.11 -10.32
C VAL A 502 3.92 -21.31 -9.82
N ALA A 503 2.99 -21.84 -10.63
CA ALA A 503 2.22 -23.03 -10.27
C ALA A 503 3.12 -24.27 -10.07
N CYS A 504 4.14 -24.44 -10.93
CA CYS A 504 5.15 -25.48 -10.77
C CYS A 504 5.99 -25.29 -9.50
N ALA A 505 6.42 -24.05 -9.20
CA ALA A 505 7.17 -23.73 -7.99
C ALA A 505 6.37 -24.08 -6.73
N GLN A 506 5.10 -23.65 -6.67
CA GLN A 506 4.23 -23.97 -5.54
C GLN A 506 4.02 -25.49 -5.39
N SER A 507 3.82 -26.20 -6.50
CA SER A 507 3.68 -27.65 -6.50
C SER A 507 4.96 -28.37 -6.06
N ALA A 508 6.13 -27.84 -6.44
CA ALA A 508 7.43 -28.37 -6.01
C ALA A 508 7.66 -28.16 -4.51
N VAL A 509 7.39 -26.96 -4.00
CA VAL A 509 7.54 -26.62 -2.58
C VAL A 509 6.61 -27.44 -1.69
N THR A 510 5.39 -27.73 -2.16
CA THR A 510 4.40 -28.56 -1.43
C THR A 510 4.57 -30.07 -1.63
N GLY A 511 5.46 -30.49 -2.53
CA GLY A 511 5.71 -31.90 -2.84
C GLY A 511 4.71 -32.55 -3.81
N ASN A 512 3.77 -31.78 -4.37
CA ASN A 512 2.82 -32.24 -5.39
C ASN A 512 3.51 -32.45 -6.76
N LEU A 513 4.65 -31.82 -6.99
CA LEU A 513 5.51 -32.04 -8.15
C LEU A 513 6.89 -32.49 -7.66
N THR A 514 7.32 -33.69 -8.05
CA THR A 514 8.59 -34.28 -7.61
C THR A 514 9.67 -34.30 -8.69
N ARG A 515 9.30 -34.00 -9.93
CA ARG A 515 10.21 -33.97 -11.09
C ARG A 515 9.90 -32.79 -11.99
N ALA A 516 10.93 -32.09 -12.44
CA ALA A 516 10.77 -30.95 -13.34
C ALA A 516 10.34 -31.41 -14.76
N PRO A 517 9.22 -30.86 -15.30
CA PRO A 517 8.89 -30.99 -16.71
C PRO A 517 10.01 -30.41 -17.58
N ARG A 518 10.20 -30.98 -18.78
CA ARG A 518 11.25 -30.50 -19.70
C ARG A 518 11.04 -29.04 -20.10
N GLU A 519 9.79 -28.65 -20.24
CA GLU A 519 9.35 -27.30 -20.57
C GLU A 519 9.79 -26.32 -19.48
N LEU A 520 9.60 -26.67 -18.21
CA LEU A 520 10.05 -25.85 -17.07
C LEU A 520 11.57 -25.68 -17.05
N ILE A 521 12.33 -26.77 -17.27
CA ILE A 521 13.81 -26.71 -17.31
C ILE A 521 14.29 -25.78 -18.44
N ARG A 522 13.61 -25.76 -19.59
CA ARG A 522 13.96 -24.84 -20.69
C ARG A 522 13.80 -23.37 -20.29
N LEU A 523 12.80 -23.07 -19.45
CA LEU A 523 12.52 -21.70 -19.02
C LEU A 523 13.59 -21.10 -18.12
N ILE A 524 14.49 -21.87 -17.51
CA ILE A 524 15.66 -21.34 -16.79
C ILE A 524 16.47 -20.36 -17.68
N LYS A 525 16.41 -20.56 -19.00
CA LYS A 525 17.07 -19.73 -20.02
C LYS A 525 16.07 -18.85 -20.81
N ASP A 526 14.88 -18.61 -20.27
CA ASP A 526 13.90 -17.70 -20.89
C ASP A 526 14.53 -16.31 -21.04
N PRO A 527 14.27 -15.60 -22.17
CA PRO A 527 14.75 -14.23 -22.34
C PRO A 527 14.10 -13.26 -21.34
N ASP A 528 12.92 -13.57 -20.81
CA ASP A 528 12.30 -12.77 -19.76
C ASP A 528 12.87 -13.16 -18.38
N PRO A 529 13.47 -12.22 -17.64
CA PRO A 529 14.14 -12.53 -16.38
C PRO A 529 13.19 -12.97 -15.27
N TYR A 530 11.94 -12.49 -15.25
CA TYR A 530 10.97 -12.94 -14.25
C TYR A 530 10.58 -14.39 -14.50
N VAL A 531 10.34 -14.76 -15.77
CA VAL A 531 10.07 -16.16 -16.16
C VAL A 531 11.26 -17.05 -15.82
N ALA A 532 12.48 -16.61 -16.20
CA ALA A 532 13.69 -17.41 -16.00
C ALA A 532 14.03 -17.65 -14.54
N CYS A 533 13.92 -16.62 -13.70
CA CYS A 533 14.21 -16.75 -12.28
C CYS A 533 13.13 -17.59 -11.57
N GLU A 534 11.85 -17.42 -11.91
CA GLU A 534 10.77 -18.22 -11.31
C GLU A 534 10.88 -19.71 -11.68
N ALA A 535 11.24 -20.01 -12.93
CA ALA A 535 11.58 -21.37 -13.35
C ALA A 535 12.80 -21.91 -12.58
N ALA A 536 13.86 -21.11 -12.42
CA ALA A 536 15.04 -21.48 -11.65
C ALA A 536 14.73 -21.79 -10.18
N TYR A 537 13.86 -20.99 -9.54
CA TYR A 537 13.37 -21.26 -8.20
C TYR A 537 12.61 -22.59 -8.15
N ALA A 538 11.67 -22.81 -9.07
CA ALA A 538 10.89 -24.05 -9.13
C ALA A 538 11.78 -25.29 -9.23
N VAL A 539 12.73 -25.30 -10.18
CA VAL A 539 13.60 -26.46 -10.40
C VAL A 539 14.60 -26.70 -9.27
N THR A 540 14.86 -25.68 -8.43
CA THR A 540 15.73 -25.81 -7.25
C THR A 540 15.18 -26.85 -6.27
N TYR A 541 13.86 -26.87 -6.08
CA TYR A 541 13.14 -27.85 -5.25
C TYR A 541 12.96 -29.22 -5.93
N LEU A 542 13.34 -29.33 -7.21
CA LEU A 542 13.20 -30.53 -8.03
C LEU A 542 14.58 -31.14 -8.30
N ASN A 543 14.65 -32.05 -9.27
CA ASN A 543 15.86 -32.81 -9.59
C ASN A 543 16.98 -32.02 -10.33
N GLU A 544 16.91 -30.68 -10.37
CA GLU A 544 17.88 -29.80 -11.08
C GLU A 544 18.40 -28.68 -10.14
N THR A 545 18.64 -29.04 -8.87
CA THR A 545 18.93 -28.10 -7.78
C THR A 545 20.09 -27.14 -8.06
N GLU A 546 21.22 -27.65 -8.55
CA GLU A 546 22.43 -26.83 -8.75
C GLU A 546 22.26 -25.83 -9.91
N GLU A 547 21.59 -26.22 -10.99
CA GLU A 547 21.32 -25.34 -12.13
C GLU A 547 20.36 -24.20 -11.73
N GLY A 548 19.36 -24.50 -10.90
CA GLY A 548 18.43 -23.50 -10.37
C GLY A 548 19.14 -22.43 -9.54
N ILE A 549 19.92 -22.84 -8.53
CA ILE A 549 20.69 -21.90 -7.69
C ILE A 549 21.69 -21.10 -8.53
N HIS A 550 22.39 -21.76 -9.46
CA HIS A 550 23.32 -21.09 -10.37
C HIS A 550 22.61 -19.98 -11.16
N ARG A 551 21.43 -20.24 -11.76
CA ARG A 551 20.71 -19.21 -12.52
C ARG A 551 20.26 -18.01 -11.67
N LEU A 552 19.95 -18.23 -10.39
CA LEU A 552 19.56 -17.15 -9.46
C LEU A 552 20.76 -16.29 -9.04
N LEU A 553 21.97 -16.86 -8.98
CA LEU A 553 23.21 -16.14 -8.69
C LEU A 553 23.76 -15.39 -9.92
N TYR A 554 23.65 -16.00 -11.09
CA TYR A 554 24.22 -15.53 -12.34
C TYR A 554 23.12 -15.15 -13.33
N PRO A 555 22.63 -13.90 -13.29
CA PRO A 555 21.65 -13.42 -14.25
C PRO A 555 22.24 -13.31 -15.66
N ALA A 556 21.36 -13.25 -16.67
CA ALA A 556 21.79 -13.07 -18.05
C ALA A 556 22.45 -11.70 -18.29
N ASN A 557 22.02 -10.68 -17.55
CA ASN A 557 22.65 -9.36 -17.47
C ASN A 557 22.70 -8.86 -16.02
N GLU A 558 23.57 -7.87 -15.73
CA GLU A 558 23.76 -7.41 -14.36
C GLU A 558 22.58 -6.63 -13.79
N GLU A 559 21.77 -5.99 -14.64
CA GLU A 559 20.60 -5.20 -14.22
C GLU A 559 19.49 -6.11 -13.63
N GLU A 560 19.38 -7.34 -14.13
CA GLU A 560 18.41 -8.35 -13.67
C GLU A 560 18.80 -9.07 -12.37
N ARG A 561 20.00 -8.81 -11.84
CA ARG A 561 20.55 -9.50 -10.65
C ARG A 561 19.59 -9.46 -9.46
N LYS A 562 18.85 -8.36 -9.28
CA LYS A 562 17.88 -8.17 -8.20
C LYS A 562 16.75 -9.21 -8.25
N ILE A 563 16.32 -9.64 -9.44
CA ILE A 563 15.24 -10.61 -9.62
C ILE A 563 15.70 -12.00 -9.13
N GLY A 564 16.93 -12.40 -9.47
CA GLY A 564 17.54 -13.64 -8.98
C GLY A 564 17.74 -13.64 -7.47
N TYR A 565 18.28 -12.53 -6.93
CA TYR A 565 18.52 -12.40 -5.49
C TYR A 565 17.23 -12.36 -4.66
N SER A 566 16.13 -11.81 -5.18
CA SER A 566 14.80 -11.88 -4.54
C SER A 566 14.37 -13.33 -4.26
N LEU A 567 14.51 -14.20 -5.26
CA LEU A 567 14.15 -15.61 -5.14
C LEU A 567 15.18 -16.40 -4.33
N LEU A 568 16.46 -16.05 -4.43
CA LEU A 568 17.50 -16.63 -3.58
C LEU A 568 17.30 -16.27 -2.10
N GLU A 569 16.82 -15.07 -1.79
CA GLU A 569 16.41 -14.69 -0.44
C GLU A 569 15.27 -15.58 0.05
N SER A 570 14.24 -15.80 -0.76
CA SER A 570 13.13 -16.71 -0.44
C SER A 570 13.62 -18.14 -0.15
N LEU A 571 14.57 -18.65 -0.95
CA LEU A 571 15.21 -19.95 -0.71
C LEU A 571 16.01 -19.97 0.59
N SER A 572 16.78 -18.91 0.86
CA SER A 572 17.64 -18.82 2.05
C SER A 572 16.88 -18.80 3.37
N MET A 573 15.59 -18.44 3.34
CA MET A 573 14.71 -18.52 4.52
C MET A 573 14.29 -19.96 4.86
N ASN A 574 14.48 -20.92 3.95
CA ASN A 574 14.25 -22.33 4.18
C ASN A 574 15.57 -23.01 4.64
N PRO A 575 15.68 -23.48 5.89
CA PRO A 575 16.89 -24.13 6.39
C PRO A 575 17.35 -25.35 5.57
N ALA A 576 16.44 -26.03 4.88
CA ALA A 576 16.79 -27.15 4.01
C ALA A 576 17.64 -26.72 2.79
N MET A 577 17.57 -25.46 2.40
CA MET A 577 18.34 -24.91 1.27
C MET A 577 19.73 -24.40 1.68
N HIS A 578 20.00 -24.22 2.99
CA HIS A 578 21.26 -23.63 3.48
C HIS A 578 22.51 -24.38 2.97
N PRO A 579 22.61 -25.72 3.04
CA PRO A 579 23.82 -26.41 2.58
C PRO A 579 24.08 -26.25 1.09
N LEU A 580 23.04 -26.01 0.29
CA LEU A 580 23.14 -25.83 -1.15
C LEU A 580 23.62 -24.43 -1.50
N ILE A 581 23.06 -23.41 -0.84
CA ILE A 581 23.47 -22.01 -1.01
C ILE A 581 24.90 -21.79 -0.50
N GLN A 582 25.28 -22.45 0.61
CA GLN A 582 26.62 -22.35 1.20
C GLN A 582 27.75 -22.83 0.26
N LYS A 583 27.45 -23.63 -0.77
CA LYS A 583 28.43 -23.96 -1.82
C LYS A 583 28.95 -22.73 -2.58
N TYR A 584 28.19 -21.64 -2.58
CA TYR A 584 28.50 -20.37 -3.24
C TYR A 584 28.87 -19.26 -2.24
N ALA A 585 29.23 -19.61 -1.00
CA ALA A 585 29.50 -18.65 0.07
C ALA A 585 30.60 -17.64 -0.29
N ASP A 586 31.73 -18.09 -0.83
CA ASP A 586 32.86 -17.23 -1.19
C ASP A 586 32.46 -16.17 -2.22
N GLU A 587 31.65 -16.56 -3.20
CA GLU A 587 31.14 -15.66 -4.22
C GLU A 587 30.13 -14.66 -3.64
N LEU A 588 29.18 -15.13 -2.82
CA LEU A 588 28.23 -14.24 -2.15
C LEU A 588 28.96 -13.23 -1.25
N ILE A 589 30.03 -13.64 -0.56
CA ILE A 589 30.86 -12.72 0.23
C ILE A 589 31.57 -11.70 -0.67
N ASP A 590 32.13 -12.12 -1.81
CA ASP A 590 32.70 -11.19 -2.79
C ASP A 590 31.65 -10.17 -3.30
N LYS A 591 30.44 -10.63 -3.62
CA LYS A 591 29.35 -9.75 -4.08
C LYS A 591 28.83 -8.82 -2.98
N ALA A 592 28.75 -9.26 -1.74
CA ALA A 592 28.39 -8.41 -0.60
C ALA A 592 29.35 -7.24 -0.38
N ASN A 593 30.63 -7.42 -0.75
CA ASN A 593 31.68 -6.43 -0.60
C ASN A 593 31.90 -5.56 -1.84
N SER A 594 31.63 -6.09 -3.04
CA SER A 594 31.90 -5.41 -4.32
C SER A 594 30.69 -4.67 -4.90
N LEU A 595 29.47 -5.11 -4.60
CA LEU A 595 28.25 -4.46 -5.09
C LEU A 595 27.85 -3.27 -4.20
N PRO A 596 27.18 -2.24 -4.77
CA PRO A 596 26.61 -1.14 -3.99
C PRO A 596 25.72 -1.63 -2.85
N ALA A 597 25.68 -0.86 -1.75
CA ALA A 597 24.91 -1.12 -0.54
C ALA A 597 24.61 0.19 0.23
N THR A 598 24.16 1.22 -0.48
CA THR A 598 23.84 2.55 0.07
C THR A 598 22.39 2.94 -0.17
N GLU A 599 21.79 2.48 -1.27
CA GLU A 599 20.39 2.76 -1.63
C GLU A 599 19.47 1.56 -1.34
N ASN A 600 18.17 1.83 -1.28
CA ASN A 600 17.18 0.75 -1.19
C ASN A 600 17.24 -0.09 -2.47
N GLU A 601 17.13 -1.42 -2.35
CA GLU A 601 17.32 -2.41 -3.44
C GLU A 601 18.74 -2.58 -3.99
N ASP A 602 19.74 -1.99 -3.35
CA ASP A 602 21.11 -2.26 -3.74
C ASP A 602 21.44 -3.75 -3.55
N CYS A 603 22.01 -4.37 -4.59
CA CYS A 603 22.28 -5.80 -4.62
C CYS A 603 23.23 -6.23 -3.49
N GLY A 604 24.12 -5.36 -3.02
CA GLY A 604 24.98 -5.66 -1.88
C GLY A 604 24.19 -5.83 -0.58
N PHE A 605 23.12 -5.05 -0.36
CA PHE A 605 22.21 -5.29 0.76
C PHE A 605 21.47 -6.62 0.62
N MET A 606 20.95 -6.91 -0.58
CA MET A 606 20.26 -8.18 -0.88
C MET A 606 21.11 -9.39 -0.54
N VAL A 607 22.37 -9.40 -0.98
CA VAL A 607 23.30 -10.50 -0.70
C VAL A 607 23.66 -10.60 0.77
N LYS A 608 23.83 -9.48 1.47
CA LYS A 608 24.04 -9.49 2.93
C LYS A 608 22.84 -10.09 3.67
N GLY A 609 21.62 -9.80 3.26
CA GLY A 609 20.41 -10.43 3.81
C GLY A 609 20.39 -11.95 3.59
N ILE A 610 20.79 -12.42 2.40
CA ILE A 610 20.93 -13.84 2.08
C ILE A 610 22.00 -14.49 2.98
N LEU A 611 23.18 -13.87 3.12
CA LEU A 611 24.27 -14.34 3.99
C LEU A 611 23.84 -14.41 5.46
N ALA A 612 23.04 -13.45 5.94
CA ALA A 612 22.47 -13.46 7.28
C ALA A 612 21.48 -14.62 7.46
N ASN A 613 20.59 -14.86 6.48
CA ASN A 613 19.64 -15.97 6.53
C ASN A 613 20.31 -17.35 6.65
N ILE A 614 21.46 -17.54 6.00
CA ILE A 614 22.23 -18.80 6.05
C ILE A 614 23.31 -18.83 7.15
N GLY A 615 23.33 -17.82 8.03
CA GLY A 615 24.18 -17.77 9.23
C GLY A 615 25.66 -17.48 8.98
N LEU A 616 26.02 -16.87 7.85
CA LEU A 616 27.42 -16.52 7.54
C LEU A 616 27.83 -15.12 8.02
N ILE A 617 26.87 -14.21 8.25
CA ILE A 617 27.09 -12.90 8.87
C ILE A 617 25.99 -12.61 9.90
N SER A 618 26.21 -11.64 10.79
CA SER A 618 25.16 -11.14 11.69
C SER A 618 24.19 -10.20 10.95
N VAL A 619 22.95 -10.10 11.44
CA VAL A 619 21.99 -9.05 11.00
C VAL A 619 22.58 -7.65 11.18
N ASP A 620 23.42 -7.45 12.19
CA ASP A 620 24.07 -6.16 12.44
C ASP A 620 25.11 -5.80 11.36
N ASP A 621 25.68 -6.79 10.67
CA ASP A 621 26.70 -6.60 9.62
C ASP A 621 26.09 -6.27 8.25
N ILE A 622 24.75 -6.33 8.12
CA ILE A 622 24.04 -5.93 6.90
C ILE A 622 24.29 -4.44 6.60
N TYR A 623 24.33 -3.60 7.65
CA TYR A 623 24.42 -2.15 7.54
C TYR A 623 25.80 -1.63 7.92
N GLY A 624 26.33 -0.73 7.10
CA GLY A 624 27.68 -0.18 7.28
C GLY A 624 27.71 1.11 8.09
N LYS A 625 28.92 1.67 8.21
CA LYS A 625 29.20 2.95 8.88
C LYS A 625 28.37 4.11 8.32
N GLU A 626 28.15 4.15 7.00
CA GLU A 626 27.36 5.20 6.35
C GLU A 626 25.90 5.20 6.82
N SER A 627 25.29 4.01 6.92
CA SER A 627 23.94 3.83 7.47
C SER A 627 23.86 4.29 8.92
N TYR A 628 24.87 3.98 9.74
CA TYR A 628 24.96 4.48 11.12
C TYR A 628 25.01 6.01 11.18
N GLU A 629 25.85 6.67 10.37
CA GLU A 629 25.93 8.14 10.35
C GLU A 629 24.62 8.79 9.89
N GLN A 630 23.92 8.17 8.93
CA GLN A 630 22.59 8.60 8.50
C GLN A 630 21.56 8.44 9.62
N GLY A 631 21.57 7.31 10.30
CA GLY A 631 20.68 6.99 11.42
C GLY A 631 20.81 7.98 12.58
N LEU A 632 22.03 8.29 12.96
CA LEU A 632 22.33 9.24 14.03
C LEU A 632 21.78 10.65 13.73
N LYS A 633 21.78 11.07 12.46
CA LYS A 633 21.19 12.36 12.05
C LYS A 633 19.67 12.36 12.19
N LEU A 634 19.00 11.24 11.86
CA LEU A 634 17.55 11.09 11.95
C LEU A 634 17.05 10.99 13.40
N ASN A 635 17.84 10.40 14.29
CA ASN A 635 17.49 10.25 15.70
C ASN A 635 17.47 11.58 16.48
N ARG A 636 18.18 12.61 16.00
CA ARG A 636 18.34 13.90 16.68
C ARG A 636 17.27 14.91 16.27
N GLY A 637 16.73 15.62 17.27
CA GLY A 637 15.81 16.75 17.07
C GLY A 637 14.36 16.33 16.84
N ARG A 638 13.43 17.26 17.09
CA ARG A 638 12.00 17.06 16.77
C ARG A 638 11.77 17.40 15.30
N ARG A 639 10.84 16.70 14.65
CA ARG A 639 10.60 16.83 13.20
C ARG A 639 9.90 18.15 12.89
N PRO A 640 10.16 18.78 11.73
CA PRO A 640 9.42 19.95 11.30
C PRO A 640 7.98 19.56 10.92
N LYS A 641 7.01 20.38 11.34
CA LYS A 641 5.58 20.21 11.04
C LYS A 641 5.25 20.82 9.68
N ASN A 642 5.80 20.23 8.63
CA ASN A 642 5.62 20.68 7.26
C ASN A 642 4.74 19.69 6.47
N PRO A 643 4.05 20.17 5.42
CA PRO A 643 3.97 21.57 4.96
C PRO A 643 3.06 22.47 5.82
N THR A 644 3.21 23.79 5.78
CA THR A 644 2.30 24.73 6.45
C THR A 644 1.21 25.24 5.49
N PRO A 645 0.11 25.83 6.00
CA PRO A 645 -0.91 26.48 5.18
C PRO A 645 -0.39 27.54 4.21
#